data_AF-A0A9P1GKX9-F1
#
_entry.id   AF-A0A9P1GKX9-F1
#
_cell.length_a   1.000
_cell.length_b   1.000
_cell.length_c   1.000
_cell.angle_alpha   90.00
_cell.angle_beta   90.00
_cell.angle_gamma   90.00
#
_symmetry.space_group_name_H-M   'P 1'
#
loop_
_entity.id
_entity.type
_entity.pdbx_description
1 polymer ?
#
loop_
_entity_poly.entity_id
_entity_poly.type
_entity_poly.pdbx_seq_one_letter_code
_entity_poly.pdbx_strand_id
1 'polypeptide(L)'
;MWPCRPRFCGGWDWPSTRSQRSQQRLEVAVAEVWCRVLALPAGGIKLSDSFLELGGESLLALRVCAALRYELAGREAPDDDEAPGAEEAQFGQMSGAFAVSELLMAPSLAEYCIFLRRHNVTVDAAGQASEGESSVNRGGSKPEAFARRLCQSARQRGPGARQALASLLDSVSQQESARWCGATRDAGFNALHAAAQGNAVECLQLLLERKAKTTSTEGGAAMMPMHYAAMAKGPEALNLLLNAKAPLTVRDARGQSLLHAAARSGADQCVKYLLQMAEKEKQGVRQRNGEARKLLEWSDRWARTAVHWAALNGHVEVLKLLLDAKANAAPKLITEHQMAKRTHLVQEQPLDVALRVHGPNSEVVRQLQNALEEEDPLRDDKDEDAQLPEYVMTLSQGGLDRLALWELRRLRAKNIKRVQCRIFFRASCGPHVLASLKSAEKVCAVVLRADGQELASVLQKQSGDGDQKLQALANWLTDAPGWRKAIATWWKFNGTYGTSEGSEGSKSQTPLTFKITCRRSGKKFAEISSQGLAVAAASAIAARQGWRAQVRRPDLEVRILVSDSDILVDLPLLVQSSMRLAGELSSSGMAAPVAWAMARCAELQPGERVLDPMCGKAVILVEAALSWPLCHYIGIDIDAEQLAGANSNAFLAAASGARLDLLQGDACRLPLPDASVEVVICDIPFGRQYGTIEGCRDTLYKAILEEFDRVIKPGPEGRAVLISSLEQEPWVIKEAKLETTEAAWRCSARRELKLGFLDASIVVLRRRAPGEAIAAVPELSKRLWSLDLHFCTKEGANMSQPCQLGC
;
A
#
# COMPACT_ATOMS: atom_id res chain seq x y z
N MET A 1 2.14 54.63 7.30
CA MET A 1 2.51 54.36 5.89
C MET A 1 1.99 52.98 5.53
N TRP A 2 1.11 52.87 4.52
CA TRP A 2 0.60 51.60 4.00
C TRP A 2 1.54 51.02 2.92
N PRO A 3 1.66 49.68 2.80
CA PRO A 3 2.14 49.03 1.59
C PRO A 3 0.98 48.54 0.69
N CYS A 4 1.19 48.70 -0.60
CA CYS A 4 0.25 48.57 -1.72
C CYS A 4 -0.43 47.19 -1.94
N ARG A 5 -1.63 47.21 -2.54
CA ARG A 5 -2.23 46.11 -3.31
C ARG A 5 -2.45 46.52 -4.77
N PRO A 6 -2.29 45.59 -5.73
CA PRO A 6 -2.96 45.68 -7.03
C PRO A 6 -3.78 44.42 -7.40
N ARG A 7 -5.06 44.65 -7.77
CA ARG A 7 -5.85 44.14 -8.94
C ARG A 7 -5.77 42.65 -9.31
N PHE A 8 -6.81 41.94 -9.79
CA PHE A 8 -8.13 42.24 -10.38
C PHE A 8 -9.18 41.23 -9.80
N CYS A 9 -10.48 41.19 -10.14
CA CYS A 9 -11.31 41.94 -11.11
C CYS A 9 -12.72 42.22 -10.52
N GLY A 10 -13.75 42.44 -11.35
CA GLY A 10 -15.17 42.53 -10.94
C GLY A 10 -16.14 41.86 -11.93
N GLY A 11 -17.33 41.51 -11.45
CA GLY A 11 -18.47 41.00 -12.22
C GLY A 11 -19.77 41.63 -11.70
N TRP A 12 -20.73 41.87 -12.59
CA TRP A 12 -21.90 42.72 -12.31
C TRP A 12 -23.13 41.89 -11.88
N ASP A 13 -23.81 42.30 -10.80
CA ASP A 13 -25.08 41.69 -10.38
C ASP A 13 -26.23 42.09 -11.30
N TRP A 14 -26.91 41.10 -11.87
CA TRP A 14 -28.17 41.27 -12.61
C TRP A 14 -29.36 40.89 -11.71
N PRO A 15 -30.54 41.54 -11.80
CA PRO A 15 -31.70 41.18 -11.00
C PRO A 15 -32.15 39.73 -11.29
N SER A 16 -31.93 38.82 -10.34
CA SER A 16 -32.28 37.41 -10.51
C SER A 16 -33.81 37.25 -10.62
N THR A 17 -34.24 36.61 -11.70
CA THR A 17 -35.67 36.40 -11.99
C THR A 17 -36.31 35.47 -10.95
N ARG A 18 -37.65 35.53 -10.79
CA ARG A 18 -38.39 34.63 -9.87
C ARG A 18 -38.09 33.15 -10.13
N SER A 19 -37.81 32.78 -11.39
CA SER A 19 -37.37 31.44 -11.78
C SER A 19 -35.96 31.09 -11.30
N GLN A 20 -34.99 32.00 -11.31
CA GLN A 20 -33.64 31.70 -10.81
C GLN A 20 -33.63 31.50 -9.29
N ARG A 21 -34.46 32.26 -8.56
CA ARG A 21 -34.57 32.12 -7.10
C ARG A 21 -35.18 30.79 -6.66
N SER A 22 -36.16 30.25 -7.40
CA SER A 22 -36.69 28.90 -7.11
C SER A 22 -35.72 27.78 -7.48
N GLN A 23 -34.83 27.98 -8.46
CA GLN A 23 -33.79 27.02 -8.81
C GLN A 23 -32.74 26.88 -7.71
N GLN A 24 -32.20 28.00 -7.22
CA GLN A 24 -31.25 28.02 -6.11
C GLN A 24 -31.83 27.38 -4.83
N ARG A 25 -33.13 27.58 -4.55
CA ARG A 25 -33.80 26.99 -3.39
C ARG A 25 -33.93 25.47 -3.46
N LEU A 26 -34.29 24.92 -4.61
CA LEU A 26 -34.32 23.47 -4.80
C LEU A 26 -32.93 22.86 -4.66
N GLU A 27 -31.92 23.51 -5.24
CA GLU A 27 -30.52 23.07 -5.17
C GLU A 27 -30.00 23.06 -3.72
N VAL A 28 -30.33 24.07 -2.91
CA VAL A 28 -30.02 24.12 -1.47
C VAL A 28 -30.76 23.03 -0.70
N ALA A 29 -32.08 22.89 -0.86
CA ALA A 29 -32.86 21.88 -0.14
C ALA A 29 -32.39 20.44 -0.43
N VAL A 30 -32.06 20.14 -1.69
CA VAL A 30 -31.50 18.84 -2.07
C VAL A 30 -30.12 18.61 -1.45
N ALA A 31 -29.26 19.64 -1.43
CA ALA A 31 -27.95 19.57 -0.80
C ALA A 31 -28.03 19.39 0.73
N GLU A 32 -28.99 20.02 1.40
CA GLU A 32 -29.22 19.86 2.84
C GLU A 32 -29.68 18.44 3.20
N VAL A 33 -30.58 17.84 2.42
CA VAL A 33 -30.97 16.42 2.61
C VAL A 33 -29.79 15.49 2.35
N TRP A 34 -28.97 15.74 1.32
CA TRP A 34 -27.75 14.95 1.09
C TRP A 34 -26.77 15.11 2.26
N CYS A 35 -26.51 16.33 2.74
CA CYS A 35 -25.67 16.57 3.92
C CYS A 35 -26.16 15.78 5.13
N ARG A 36 -27.47 15.82 5.41
CA ARG A 36 -28.08 15.15 6.58
C ARG A 36 -27.99 13.63 6.49
N VAL A 37 -28.32 13.04 5.34
CA VAL A 37 -28.31 11.57 5.16
C VAL A 37 -26.91 11.00 5.03
N LEU A 38 -25.95 11.77 4.46
CA LEU A 38 -24.54 11.38 4.35
C LEU A 38 -23.69 11.80 5.57
N ALA A 39 -24.29 12.41 6.60
CA ALA A 39 -23.63 12.95 7.78
C ALA A 39 -22.47 13.93 7.47
N LEU A 40 -22.63 14.74 6.42
CA LEU A 40 -21.67 15.78 6.00
C LEU A 40 -22.02 17.14 6.60
N PRO A 41 -21.02 18.00 6.89
CA PRO A 41 -21.27 19.35 7.43
C PRO A 41 -22.13 20.19 6.47
N ALA A 42 -22.99 21.03 7.04
CA ALA A 42 -23.89 21.91 6.28
C ALA A 42 -23.11 22.84 5.35
N GLY A 43 -23.55 22.94 4.09
CA GLY A 43 -22.84 23.69 3.05
C GLY A 43 -21.60 23.00 2.48
N GLY A 44 -21.30 21.75 2.88
CA GLY A 44 -20.15 20.98 2.40
C GLY A 44 -20.28 20.43 0.97
N ILE A 45 -21.49 20.44 0.39
CA ILE A 45 -21.79 19.87 -0.94
C ILE A 45 -21.90 20.98 -1.99
N LYS A 46 -21.22 20.79 -3.12
CA LYS A 46 -21.28 21.67 -4.29
C LYS A 46 -22.19 21.09 -5.36
N LEU A 47 -22.70 21.96 -6.24
CA LEU A 47 -23.49 21.60 -7.43
C LEU A 47 -22.81 20.56 -8.34
N SER A 48 -21.47 20.52 -8.35
CA SER A 48 -20.66 19.58 -9.12
C SER A 48 -20.63 18.16 -8.56
N ASP A 49 -20.99 17.97 -7.29
CA ASP A 49 -20.61 16.76 -6.57
C ASP A 49 -21.60 15.63 -6.84
N SER A 50 -21.09 14.42 -7.04
CA SER A 50 -21.91 13.23 -7.24
C SER A 50 -22.28 12.60 -5.90
N PHE A 51 -23.55 12.17 -5.75
CA PHE A 51 -24.04 11.46 -4.57
C PHE A 51 -23.14 10.27 -4.17
N LEU A 52 -22.65 9.54 -5.18
CA LEU A 52 -21.79 8.37 -5.01
C LEU A 52 -20.35 8.73 -4.64
N GLU A 53 -19.84 9.86 -5.13
CA GLU A 53 -18.48 10.33 -4.82
C GLU A 53 -18.40 10.91 -3.39
N LEU A 54 -19.53 11.36 -2.85
CA LEU A 54 -19.71 11.77 -1.44
C LEU A 54 -19.96 10.60 -0.47
N GLY A 55 -19.86 9.35 -0.93
CA GLY A 55 -20.05 8.15 -0.09
C GLY A 55 -21.47 7.60 -0.05
N GLY A 56 -22.38 8.12 -0.87
CA GLY A 56 -23.75 7.60 -0.99
C GLY A 56 -23.81 6.20 -1.61
N GLU A 57 -24.60 5.33 -0.99
CA GLU A 57 -24.89 3.96 -1.44
C GLU A 57 -26.39 3.75 -1.72
N SER A 58 -26.81 2.55 -2.13
CA SER A 58 -28.21 2.29 -2.49
C SER A 58 -29.20 2.45 -1.31
N LEU A 59 -28.78 2.14 -0.08
CA LEU A 59 -29.61 2.32 1.12
C LEU A 59 -29.70 3.80 1.55
N LEU A 60 -28.58 4.53 1.48
CA LEU A 60 -28.58 5.98 1.68
C LEU A 60 -29.35 6.72 0.57
N ALA A 61 -29.34 6.21 -0.67
CA ALA A 61 -30.16 6.74 -1.77
C ALA A 61 -31.66 6.53 -1.52
N LEU A 62 -32.06 5.38 -0.96
CA LEU A 62 -33.43 5.16 -0.46
C LEU A 62 -33.80 6.20 0.62
N ARG A 63 -32.91 6.45 1.60
CA ARG A 63 -33.12 7.45 2.66
C ARG A 63 -33.18 8.88 2.12
N VAL A 64 -32.32 9.25 1.16
CA VAL A 64 -32.38 10.56 0.47
C VAL A 64 -33.68 10.68 -0.34
N CYS A 65 -34.06 9.69 -1.14
CA CYS A 65 -35.31 9.76 -1.90
C CYS A 65 -36.54 9.79 -0.99
N ALA A 66 -36.53 9.09 0.15
CA ALA A 66 -37.58 9.18 1.17
C ALA A 66 -37.65 10.59 1.79
N ALA A 67 -36.52 11.13 2.26
CA ALA A 67 -36.45 12.45 2.87
C ALA A 67 -36.81 13.58 1.88
N LEU A 68 -36.33 13.50 0.63
CA LEU A 68 -36.73 14.43 -0.43
C LEU A 68 -38.22 14.34 -0.74
N ARG A 69 -38.80 13.14 -0.80
CA ARG A 69 -40.24 12.99 -1.00
C ARG A 69 -41.04 13.51 0.20
N TYR A 70 -40.54 13.34 1.41
CA TYR A 70 -41.16 13.89 2.62
C TYR A 70 -41.14 15.43 2.61
N GLU A 71 -39.94 16.01 2.52
CA GLU A 71 -39.70 17.46 2.60
C GLU A 71 -40.21 18.23 1.37
N LEU A 72 -40.26 17.58 0.20
CA LEU A 72 -40.67 18.21 -1.07
C LEU A 72 -42.05 17.77 -1.59
N ALA A 73 -42.78 16.90 -0.88
CA ALA A 73 -44.17 16.52 -1.25
C ALA A 73 -45.18 16.49 -0.08
N GLY A 74 -44.78 16.84 1.15
CA GLY A 74 -45.72 17.30 2.19
C GLY A 74 -46.74 16.27 2.68
N ARG A 75 -46.28 15.09 3.10
CA ARG A 75 -47.09 14.11 3.86
C ARG A 75 -46.49 13.90 5.25
N GLU A 76 -47.33 13.66 6.24
CA GLU A 76 -46.97 13.58 7.67
C GLU A 76 -45.90 12.50 7.98
N ALA A 77 -45.09 12.76 9.01
CA ALA A 77 -44.08 11.82 9.50
C ALA A 77 -44.70 10.81 10.47
N PRO A 78 -44.16 9.58 10.57
CA PRO A 78 -44.34 8.78 11.78
C PRO A 78 -43.56 9.41 12.94
N ASP A 79 -44.10 9.33 14.16
CA ASP A 79 -43.46 9.85 15.37
C ASP A 79 -42.10 9.16 15.66
N ASP A 80 -41.16 9.91 16.24
CA ASP A 80 -39.75 9.51 16.43
C ASP A 80 -39.54 8.24 17.29
N ASP A 81 -40.56 7.80 18.06
CA ASP A 81 -40.52 6.59 18.90
C ASP A 81 -41.00 5.30 18.20
N GLU A 82 -41.63 5.39 17.02
CA GLU A 82 -41.96 4.23 16.16
C GLU A 82 -41.28 4.32 14.79
N ALA A 83 -39.94 4.25 14.80
CA ALA A 83 -39.21 3.92 13.59
C ALA A 83 -39.69 2.54 13.08
N PRO A 84 -40.30 2.44 11.87
CA PRO A 84 -40.66 1.14 11.32
C PRO A 84 -39.37 0.34 11.16
N GLY A 85 -39.38 -0.90 11.65
CA GLY A 85 -38.25 -1.81 11.51
C GLY A 85 -37.79 -1.87 10.06
N ALA A 86 -36.47 -2.05 9.85
CA ALA A 86 -35.84 -1.99 8.53
C ALA A 86 -36.14 -3.22 7.64
N GLU A 87 -37.38 -3.69 7.63
CA GLU A 87 -37.91 -4.73 6.79
C GLU A 87 -38.97 -4.14 5.84
N GLU A 88 -38.89 -4.52 4.56
CA GLU A 88 -39.89 -4.25 3.51
C GLU A 88 -40.09 -2.82 2.93
N ALA A 89 -39.05 -1.98 2.95
CA ALA A 89 -38.91 -0.95 1.90
C ALA A 89 -38.45 -1.60 0.57
N GLN A 90 -39.34 -2.35 -0.09
CA GLN A 90 -39.02 -3.07 -1.33
C GLN A 90 -38.50 -2.12 -2.41
N PHE A 91 -37.36 -2.48 -3.03
CA PHE A 91 -36.57 -1.71 -4.01
C PHE A 91 -37.34 -1.22 -5.27
N GLY A 92 -38.61 -1.62 -5.43
CA GLY A 92 -39.47 -1.34 -6.59
C GLY A 92 -40.64 -0.36 -6.36
N GLN A 93 -40.89 0.15 -5.15
CA GLN A 93 -42.06 1.02 -4.90
C GLN A 93 -41.83 2.53 -5.09
N MET A 94 -40.59 3.03 -5.06
CA MET A 94 -40.31 4.43 -5.39
C MET A 94 -40.28 4.65 -6.90
N SER A 95 -41.28 5.37 -7.41
CA SER A 95 -41.44 5.70 -8.83
C SER A 95 -41.69 7.21 -9.03
N GLY A 96 -41.52 7.70 -10.25
CA GLY A 96 -41.65 9.13 -10.57
C GLY A 96 -40.42 9.95 -10.16
N ALA A 97 -40.64 11.18 -9.66
CA ALA A 97 -39.58 12.16 -9.40
C ALA A 97 -38.53 11.73 -8.36
N PHE A 98 -38.86 10.78 -7.48
CA PHE A 98 -37.99 10.33 -6.39
C PHE A 98 -37.53 8.87 -6.56
N ALA A 99 -37.49 8.37 -7.80
CA ALA A 99 -36.98 7.02 -8.08
C ALA A 99 -35.47 6.94 -7.77
N VAL A 100 -35.09 5.98 -6.92
CA VAL A 100 -33.71 5.76 -6.44
C VAL A 100 -32.71 5.57 -7.59
N SER A 101 -33.15 4.96 -8.70
CA SER A 101 -32.33 4.78 -9.90
C SER A 101 -31.87 6.10 -10.52
N GLU A 102 -32.68 7.16 -10.44
CA GLU A 102 -32.39 8.45 -11.06
C GLU A 102 -31.34 9.23 -10.24
N LEU A 103 -31.43 9.16 -8.90
CA LEU A 103 -30.41 9.67 -7.99
C LEU A 103 -29.05 8.95 -8.19
N LEU A 104 -29.07 7.61 -8.28
CA LEU A 104 -27.87 6.79 -8.46
C LEU A 104 -27.24 6.92 -9.87
N MET A 105 -27.97 7.44 -10.85
CA MET A 105 -27.50 7.67 -12.22
C MET A 105 -27.13 9.13 -12.50
N ALA A 106 -27.56 10.08 -11.65
CA ALA A 106 -27.21 11.49 -11.79
C ALA A 106 -25.69 11.71 -11.61
N PRO A 107 -25.00 12.36 -12.58
CA PRO A 107 -23.56 12.58 -12.49
C PRO A 107 -23.19 13.65 -11.45
N SER A 108 -24.12 14.54 -11.08
CA SER A 108 -23.93 15.59 -10.09
C SER A 108 -25.25 16.02 -9.45
N LEU A 109 -25.19 16.72 -8.31
CA LEU A 109 -26.35 17.33 -7.66
C LEU A 109 -27.09 18.30 -8.60
N ALA A 110 -26.37 19.07 -9.42
CA ALA A 110 -26.97 19.96 -10.42
C ALA A 110 -27.85 19.20 -11.42
N GLU A 111 -27.36 18.09 -11.98
CA GLU A 111 -28.15 17.30 -12.93
C GLU A 111 -29.35 16.62 -12.26
N TYR A 112 -29.22 16.17 -11.02
CA TYR A 112 -30.35 15.65 -10.24
C TYR A 112 -31.41 16.73 -9.99
N CYS A 113 -31.00 17.96 -9.66
CA CYS A 113 -31.93 19.10 -9.51
C CYS A 113 -32.57 19.54 -10.84
N ILE A 114 -31.94 19.29 -12.00
CA ILE A 114 -32.56 19.48 -13.32
C ILE A 114 -33.60 18.37 -13.57
N PHE A 115 -33.31 17.13 -13.18
CA PHE A 115 -34.24 16.00 -13.28
C PHE A 115 -35.51 16.23 -12.43
N LEU A 116 -35.37 16.66 -11.18
CA LEU A 116 -36.49 16.99 -10.28
C LEU A 116 -37.37 18.11 -10.84
N ARG A 117 -36.76 19.19 -11.38
CA ARG A 117 -37.49 20.27 -12.07
C ARG A 117 -38.30 19.79 -13.28
N ARG A 118 -37.77 18.85 -14.06
CA ARG A 118 -38.49 18.25 -15.21
C ARG A 118 -39.72 17.44 -14.79
N HIS A 119 -39.83 17.07 -13.51
CA HIS A 119 -40.96 16.40 -12.90
C HIS A 119 -41.81 17.32 -12.00
N ASN A 120 -41.75 18.64 -12.23
CA ASN A 120 -42.52 19.68 -11.52
C ASN A 120 -42.27 19.79 -10.00
N VAL A 121 -41.15 19.29 -9.48
CA VAL A 121 -40.77 19.52 -8.08
C VAL A 121 -40.27 20.96 -7.91
N THR A 122 -40.94 21.75 -7.08
CA THR A 122 -40.60 23.17 -6.81
C THR A 122 -40.75 23.54 -5.34
N VAL A 123 -39.84 24.37 -4.83
CA VAL A 123 -39.85 24.92 -3.46
C VAL A 123 -40.34 26.37 -3.50
N ASP A 124 -41.23 26.74 -2.57
CA ASP A 124 -41.88 28.05 -2.54
C ASP A 124 -41.04 29.15 -1.82
N ALA A 125 -41.69 30.14 -1.18
CA ALA A 125 -41.02 31.19 -0.39
C ALA A 125 -41.01 30.95 1.13
N ALA A 126 -41.80 30.00 1.65
CA ALA A 126 -41.83 29.59 3.04
C ALA A 126 -41.06 28.28 3.30
N GLY A 127 -40.60 27.59 2.25
CA GLY A 127 -39.98 26.26 2.35
C GLY A 127 -41.00 25.13 2.26
N GLN A 128 -42.25 25.43 1.91
CA GLN A 128 -43.27 24.42 1.66
C GLN A 128 -43.29 24.08 0.17
N ALA A 129 -43.46 22.80 -0.14
CA ALA A 129 -43.46 22.29 -1.49
C ALA A 129 -44.85 21.78 -1.88
N SER A 130 -45.25 22.05 -3.12
CA SER A 130 -46.51 21.58 -3.69
C SER A 130 -46.23 20.64 -4.86
N GLU A 131 -46.67 19.38 -4.76
CA GLU A 131 -46.83 18.55 -5.94
C GLU A 131 -47.97 19.15 -6.79
N GLY A 132 -47.65 19.65 -7.98
CA GLY A 132 -48.68 19.96 -8.98
C GLY A 132 -49.25 18.66 -9.53
N GLU A 133 -50.57 18.45 -9.34
CA GLU A 133 -51.26 17.26 -9.87
C GLU A 133 -50.98 17.01 -11.36
N SER A 134 -50.97 15.73 -11.73
CA SER A 134 -50.45 15.28 -13.01
C SER A 134 -51.25 15.80 -14.21
N SER A 135 -50.71 16.81 -14.89
CA SER A 135 -50.92 17.00 -16.31
C SER A 135 -49.58 17.15 -17.04
N VAL A 136 -48.90 16.03 -17.29
CA VAL A 136 -47.84 15.99 -18.31
C VAL A 136 -48.49 16.27 -19.65
N ASN A 137 -48.43 17.54 -20.06
CA ASN A 137 -48.95 18.01 -21.32
C ASN A 137 -48.29 17.18 -22.44
N ARG A 138 -49.09 16.40 -23.18
CA ARG A 138 -48.62 15.43 -24.20
C ARG A 138 -48.20 16.16 -25.48
N GLY A 139 -47.21 17.03 -25.36
CA GLY A 139 -46.65 17.87 -26.42
C GLY A 139 -45.21 17.52 -26.80
N GLY A 140 -44.76 16.30 -26.54
CA GLY A 140 -43.52 15.79 -27.16
C GLY A 140 -43.74 15.60 -28.66
N SER A 141 -42.69 15.74 -29.47
CA SER A 141 -42.79 15.45 -30.90
C SER A 141 -43.30 14.00 -31.12
N LYS A 142 -44.06 13.74 -32.21
CA LYS A 142 -44.58 12.38 -32.49
C LYS A 142 -43.51 11.27 -32.34
N PRO A 143 -42.24 11.47 -32.79
CA PRO A 143 -41.15 10.52 -32.54
C PRO A 143 -40.84 10.25 -31.06
N GLU A 144 -40.75 11.27 -30.19
CA GLU A 144 -40.42 11.10 -28.77
C GLU A 144 -41.52 10.38 -27.98
N ALA A 145 -42.79 10.61 -28.35
CA ALA A 145 -43.92 9.93 -27.74
C ALA A 145 -43.93 8.44 -28.13
N PHE A 146 -43.58 8.12 -29.37
CA PHE A 146 -43.42 6.74 -29.82
C PHE A 146 -42.23 6.05 -29.14
N ALA A 147 -41.05 6.69 -29.09
CA ALA A 147 -39.86 6.18 -28.43
C ALA A 147 -40.12 5.79 -26.96
N ARG A 148 -40.82 6.65 -26.21
CA ARG A 148 -41.20 6.37 -24.82
C ARG A 148 -42.13 5.17 -24.69
N ARG A 149 -43.19 5.08 -25.51
CA ARG A 149 -44.08 3.91 -25.55
C ARG A 149 -43.35 2.63 -25.93
N LEU A 150 -42.40 2.72 -26.86
CA LEU A 150 -41.60 1.59 -27.31
C LEU A 150 -40.68 1.07 -26.20
N CYS A 151 -39.95 1.95 -25.52
CA CYS A 151 -39.12 1.57 -24.37
C CYS A 151 -39.97 1.03 -23.21
N GLN A 152 -41.14 1.62 -22.93
CA GLN A 152 -42.06 1.13 -21.91
C GLN A 152 -42.57 -0.28 -22.24
N SER A 153 -43.01 -0.53 -23.48
CA SER A 153 -43.46 -1.85 -23.94
C SER A 153 -42.31 -2.86 -23.95
N ALA A 154 -41.10 -2.46 -24.32
CA ALA A 154 -39.94 -3.34 -24.37
C ALA A 154 -39.44 -3.78 -22.99
N ARG A 155 -39.72 -3.01 -21.92
CA ARG A 155 -39.38 -3.34 -20.53
C ARG A 155 -40.35 -4.35 -19.88
N GLN A 156 -41.52 -4.62 -20.48
CA GLN A 156 -42.54 -5.49 -19.87
C GLN A 156 -42.17 -6.97 -19.93
N ARG A 157 -42.58 -7.73 -18.90
CA ARG A 157 -42.45 -9.19 -18.80
C ARG A 157 -43.81 -9.86 -18.93
N GLY A 158 -43.81 -11.16 -19.23
CA GLY A 158 -44.99 -12.03 -19.12
C GLY A 158 -45.72 -12.28 -20.44
N PRO A 159 -46.79 -13.11 -20.40
CA PRO A 159 -47.53 -13.51 -21.58
C PRO A 159 -48.12 -12.29 -22.29
N GLY A 160 -47.86 -12.18 -23.60
CA GLY A 160 -48.32 -11.07 -24.43
C GLY A 160 -47.34 -9.88 -24.54
N ALA A 161 -46.30 -9.75 -23.70
CA ALA A 161 -45.36 -8.62 -23.77
C ALA A 161 -44.65 -8.53 -25.14
N ARG A 162 -44.20 -9.67 -25.68
CA ARG A 162 -43.62 -9.77 -27.03
C ARG A 162 -44.63 -9.40 -28.14
N GLN A 163 -45.90 -9.75 -27.97
CA GLN A 163 -46.96 -9.43 -28.93
C GLN A 163 -47.31 -7.94 -28.90
N ALA A 164 -47.42 -7.33 -27.71
CA ALA A 164 -47.62 -5.89 -27.56
C ALA A 164 -46.47 -5.08 -28.18
N LEU A 165 -45.22 -5.51 -27.97
CA LEU A 165 -44.05 -4.89 -28.60
C LEU A 165 -44.05 -5.06 -30.12
N ALA A 166 -44.40 -6.23 -30.63
CA ALA A 166 -44.54 -6.48 -32.07
C ALA A 166 -45.62 -5.58 -32.69
N SER A 167 -46.83 -5.57 -32.13
CA SER A 167 -47.93 -4.71 -32.59
C SER A 167 -47.55 -3.22 -32.60
N LEU A 168 -46.74 -2.76 -31.65
CA LEU A 168 -46.25 -1.39 -31.63
C LEU A 168 -45.17 -1.14 -32.71
N LEU A 169 -44.23 -2.08 -32.91
CA LEU A 169 -43.21 -2.01 -33.98
C LEU A 169 -43.78 -2.14 -35.39
N ASP A 170 -44.94 -2.79 -35.54
CA ASP A 170 -45.64 -2.99 -36.80
C ASP A 170 -46.68 -1.88 -37.08
N SER A 171 -46.91 -0.97 -36.11
CA SER A 171 -47.74 0.23 -36.28
C SER A 171 -47.04 1.39 -37.02
N VAL A 172 -45.79 1.20 -37.41
CA VAL A 172 -44.94 2.15 -38.16
C VAL A 172 -44.35 1.48 -39.40
N SER A 173 -43.84 2.26 -40.36
CA SER A 173 -43.25 1.70 -41.58
C SER A 173 -42.04 0.80 -41.26
N GLN A 174 -41.71 -0.17 -42.13
CA GLN A 174 -40.54 -1.04 -41.91
C GLN A 174 -39.23 -0.25 -41.75
N GLN A 175 -39.10 0.88 -42.47
CA GLN A 175 -37.93 1.76 -42.38
C GLN A 175 -37.86 2.49 -41.03
N GLU A 176 -39.00 2.91 -40.48
CA GLU A 176 -39.06 3.49 -39.13
C GLU A 176 -38.87 2.42 -38.05
N SER A 177 -39.48 1.24 -38.19
CA SER A 177 -39.31 0.09 -37.30
C SER A 177 -37.83 -0.28 -37.18
N ALA A 178 -37.13 -0.39 -38.31
CA ALA A 178 -35.68 -0.60 -38.36
C ALA A 178 -34.88 0.57 -37.75
N ARG A 179 -35.31 1.82 -37.93
CA ARG A 179 -34.68 3.02 -37.32
C ARG A 179 -34.88 3.08 -35.80
N TRP A 180 -35.98 2.56 -35.26
CA TRP A 180 -36.23 2.50 -33.82
C TRP A 180 -35.50 1.33 -33.14
N CYS A 181 -35.26 0.23 -33.86
CA CYS A 181 -34.41 -0.87 -33.40
C CYS A 181 -32.90 -0.59 -33.58
N GLY A 182 -32.51 0.20 -34.60
CA GLY A 182 -31.12 0.50 -34.94
C GLY A 182 -30.64 1.85 -34.39
N ALA A 183 -29.62 1.84 -33.52
CA ALA A 183 -29.07 3.07 -32.97
C ALA A 183 -28.37 3.95 -34.02
N THR A 184 -28.91 5.16 -34.24
CA THR A 184 -28.13 6.29 -34.76
C THR A 184 -27.10 6.75 -33.73
N ARG A 185 -26.02 7.40 -34.17
CA ARG A 185 -24.89 7.83 -33.32
C ARG A 185 -25.30 8.72 -32.14
N ASP A 186 -26.43 9.43 -32.28
CA ASP A 186 -26.96 10.40 -31.32
C ASP A 186 -28.23 9.90 -30.59
N ALA A 187 -28.59 8.62 -30.75
CA ALA A 187 -29.74 8.04 -30.05
C ALA A 187 -29.39 7.71 -28.59
N GLY A 188 -30.12 8.29 -27.64
CA GLY A 188 -30.05 7.94 -26.22
C GLY A 188 -30.61 6.56 -25.89
N PHE A 189 -30.98 6.36 -24.62
CA PHE A 189 -31.56 5.13 -24.09
C PHE A 189 -32.68 4.57 -25.01
N ASN A 190 -32.47 3.35 -25.54
CA ASN A 190 -33.32 2.76 -26.59
C ASN A 190 -34.05 1.48 -26.13
N ALA A 191 -34.92 0.94 -26.98
CA ALA A 191 -35.74 -0.25 -26.67
C ALA A 191 -34.92 -1.48 -26.24
N LEU A 192 -33.70 -1.66 -26.76
CA LEU A 192 -32.83 -2.79 -26.39
C LEU A 192 -32.23 -2.58 -24.98
N HIS A 193 -31.90 -1.35 -24.59
CA HIS A 193 -31.54 -1.03 -23.20
C HIS A 193 -32.74 -1.25 -22.26
N ALA A 194 -33.94 -0.84 -22.68
CA ALA A 194 -35.17 -1.01 -21.91
C ALA A 194 -35.53 -2.48 -21.67
N ALA A 195 -35.42 -3.33 -22.71
CA ALA A 195 -35.64 -4.77 -22.58
C ALA A 195 -34.57 -5.46 -21.72
N ALA A 196 -33.31 -5.06 -21.83
CA ALA A 196 -32.23 -5.60 -21.01
C ALA A 196 -32.37 -5.21 -19.53
N GLN A 197 -32.66 -3.93 -19.24
CA GLN A 197 -32.99 -3.46 -17.89
C GLN A 197 -34.27 -4.13 -17.34
N GLY A 198 -35.22 -4.44 -18.22
CA GLY A 198 -36.42 -5.18 -17.86
C GLY A 198 -36.19 -6.67 -17.62
N ASN A 199 -35.04 -7.26 -17.96
CA ASN A 199 -34.87 -8.71 -18.19
C ASN A 199 -36.04 -9.32 -19.01
N ALA A 200 -36.51 -8.58 -20.02
CA ALA A 200 -37.67 -8.93 -20.83
C ALA A 200 -37.23 -9.83 -22.01
N VAL A 201 -36.94 -11.09 -21.70
CA VAL A 201 -36.30 -12.09 -22.58
C VAL A 201 -36.95 -12.16 -23.97
N GLU A 202 -38.28 -12.23 -24.04
CA GLU A 202 -39.05 -12.40 -25.28
C GLU A 202 -39.08 -11.11 -26.12
N CYS A 203 -39.12 -9.96 -25.46
CA CYS A 203 -39.00 -8.64 -26.09
C CYS A 203 -37.58 -8.40 -26.62
N LEU A 204 -36.57 -8.83 -25.86
CA LEU A 204 -35.16 -8.76 -26.23
C LEU A 204 -34.87 -9.62 -27.46
N GLN A 205 -35.39 -10.85 -27.50
CA GLN A 205 -35.33 -11.72 -28.68
C GLN A 205 -35.95 -11.06 -29.92
N LEU A 206 -37.17 -10.53 -29.79
CA LEU A 206 -37.84 -9.85 -30.91
C LEU A 206 -37.03 -8.66 -31.45
N LEU A 207 -36.42 -7.87 -30.57
CA LEU A 207 -35.56 -6.75 -30.98
C LEU A 207 -34.28 -7.24 -31.70
N LEU A 208 -33.68 -8.33 -31.24
CA LEU A 208 -32.51 -8.95 -31.90
C LEU A 208 -32.88 -9.57 -33.26
N GLU A 209 -34.05 -10.20 -33.39
CA GLU A 209 -34.61 -10.66 -34.67
C GLU A 209 -34.84 -9.49 -35.65
N ARG A 210 -35.28 -8.33 -35.13
CA ARG A 210 -35.38 -7.06 -35.86
C ARG A 210 -34.02 -6.36 -36.06
N LYS A 211 -32.90 -7.08 -35.88
CA LYS A 211 -31.51 -6.63 -36.06
C LYS A 211 -31.09 -5.45 -35.19
N ALA A 212 -31.65 -5.32 -33.98
CA ALA A 212 -31.21 -4.29 -33.04
C ALA A 212 -29.73 -4.45 -32.68
N LYS A 213 -29.01 -3.33 -32.64
CA LYS A 213 -27.54 -3.34 -32.46
C LYS A 213 -27.18 -3.57 -30.98
N THR A 214 -26.61 -4.72 -30.67
CA THR A 214 -26.16 -5.08 -29.30
C THR A 214 -25.12 -4.13 -28.72
N THR A 215 -24.27 -3.54 -29.57
CA THR A 215 -23.26 -2.52 -29.23
C THR A 215 -23.79 -1.09 -29.32
N SER A 216 -25.10 -0.89 -29.13
CA SER A 216 -25.65 0.45 -28.87
C SER A 216 -25.16 0.95 -27.52
N THR A 217 -24.87 2.24 -27.42
CA THR A 217 -24.48 2.93 -26.18
C THR A 217 -25.45 4.07 -25.94
N GLU A 218 -25.91 4.27 -24.70
CA GLU A 218 -26.69 5.47 -24.37
C GLU A 218 -25.83 6.75 -24.37
N GLY A 219 -26.46 7.89 -24.64
CA GLY A 219 -25.83 9.20 -24.51
C GLY A 219 -25.49 9.52 -23.06
N GLY A 220 -24.32 10.14 -22.84
CA GLY A 220 -23.82 10.50 -21.51
C GLY A 220 -22.97 9.39 -20.88
N ALA A 221 -23.58 8.32 -20.38
CA ALA A 221 -22.86 7.29 -19.62
C ALA A 221 -22.22 6.18 -20.47
N ALA A 222 -22.47 6.15 -21.79
CA ALA A 222 -21.96 5.13 -22.73
C ALA A 222 -22.24 3.66 -22.33
N MET A 223 -23.26 3.44 -21.48
CA MET A 223 -23.69 2.11 -21.08
C MET A 223 -24.29 1.36 -22.27
N MET A 224 -23.94 0.09 -22.40
CA MET A 224 -24.57 -0.84 -23.35
C MET A 224 -25.68 -1.65 -22.70
N PRO A 225 -26.63 -2.25 -23.45
CA PRO A 225 -27.70 -3.09 -22.90
C PRO A 225 -27.23 -4.19 -21.94
N MET A 226 -26.05 -4.77 -22.15
CA MET A 226 -25.47 -5.78 -21.24
C MET A 226 -25.16 -5.23 -19.84
N HIS A 227 -24.76 -3.96 -19.72
CA HIS A 227 -24.55 -3.34 -18.40
C HIS A 227 -25.89 -3.18 -17.68
N TYR A 228 -26.95 -2.84 -18.41
CA TYR A 228 -28.31 -2.79 -17.88
C TYR A 228 -28.84 -4.17 -17.45
N ALA A 229 -28.59 -5.24 -18.21
CA ALA A 229 -28.92 -6.60 -17.80
C ALA A 229 -28.15 -7.02 -16.53
N ALA A 230 -26.86 -6.70 -16.45
CA ALA A 230 -26.03 -6.96 -15.27
C ALA A 230 -26.51 -6.18 -14.03
N MET A 231 -26.86 -4.90 -14.16
CA MET A 231 -27.41 -4.09 -13.06
C MET A 231 -28.81 -4.56 -12.63
N ALA A 232 -29.64 -5.03 -13.57
CA ALA A 232 -30.99 -5.50 -13.31
C ALA A 232 -31.07 -6.96 -12.79
N LYS A 233 -29.92 -7.59 -12.50
CA LYS A 233 -29.81 -9.01 -12.11
C LYS A 233 -30.49 -9.97 -13.11
N GLY A 234 -30.39 -9.69 -14.41
CA GLY A 234 -31.03 -10.45 -15.48
C GLY A 234 -30.05 -11.35 -16.26
N PRO A 235 -29.72 -12.56 -15.76
CA PRO A 235 -28.77 -13.44 -16.43
C PRO A 235 -29.29 -13.95 -17.78
N GLU A 236 -30.61 -14.08 -17.98
CA GLU A 236 -31.21 -14.53 -19.24
C GLU A 236 -31.04 -13.47 -20.35
N ALA A 237 -31.30 -12.20 -20.05
CA ALA A 237 -31.03 -11.10 -20.98
C ALA A 237 -29.52 -10.97 -21.29
N LEU A 238 -28.66 -11.16 -20.29
CA LEU A 238 -27.21 -11.12 -20.46
C LEU A 238 -26.71 -12.27 -21.36
N ASN A 239 -27.21 -13.49 -21.15
CA ASN A 239 -26.96 -14.69 -21.95
C ASN A 239 -27.39 -14.48 -23.42
N LEU A 240 -28.62 -13.97 -23.66
CA LEU A 240 -29.09 -13.66 -25.00
C LEU A 240 -28.23 -12.63 -25.74
N LEU A 241 -27.80 -11.56 -25.06
CA LEU A 241 -26.96 -10.52 -25.66
C LEU A 241 -25.58 -11.07 -26.02
N LEU A 242 -24.96 -11.87 -25.16
CA LEU A 242 -23.65 -12.49 -25.41
C LEU A 242 -23.73 -13.53 -26.55
N ASN A 243 -24.79 -14.34 -26.61
CA ASN A 243 -25.05 -15.24 -27.75
C ASN A 243 -25.30 -14.47 -29.05
N ALA A 244 -25.87 -13.26 -28.99
CA ALA A 244 -25.98 -12.33 -30.11
C ALA A 244 -24.66 -11.58 -30.43
N LYS A 245 -23.51 -12.13 -30.03
CA LYS A 245 -22.14 -11.63 -30.28
C LYS A 245 -21.89 -10.23 -29.74
N ALA A 246 -22.55 -9.84 -28.66
CA ALA A 246 -22.19 -8.65 -27.91
C ALA A 246 -20.82 -8.87 -27.22
N PRO A 247 -19.90 -7.90 -27.22
CA PRO A 247 -18.54 -8.12 -26.71
C PRO A 247 -18.47 -8.15 -25.17
N LEU A 248 -17.87 -9.19 -24.59
CA LEU A 248 -17.70 -9.35 -23.14
C LEU A 248 -16.79 -8.27 -22.51
N THR A 249 -15.85 -7.74 -23.30
CA THR A 249 -14.76 -6.83 -22.89
C THR A 249 -15.15 -5.34 -22.89
N VAL A 250 -16.44 -5.02 -22.83
CA VAL A 250 -16.94 -3.64 -22.85
C VAL A 250 -16.71 -2.89 -21.54
N ARG A 251 -16.66 -1.56 -21.65
CA ARG A 251 -16.63 -0.62 -20.54
C ARG A 251 -17.54 0.58 -20.82
N ASP A 252 -18.15 1.12 -19.77
CA ASP A 252 -18.94 2.37 -19.82
C ASP A 252 -18.05 3.63 -19.78
N ALA A 253 -18.65 4.83 -19.79
CA ALA A 253 -17.92 6.10 -19.70
C ALA A 253 -17.17 6.29 -18.37
N ARG A 254 -17.52 5.53 -17.32
CA ARG A 254 -16.81 5.50 -16.03
C ARG A 254 -15.68 4.46 -16.01
N GLY A 255 -15.47 3.73 -17.12
CA GLY A 255 -14.51 2.65 -17.23
C GLY A 255 -14.96 1.33 -16.58
N GLN A 256 -16.21 1.24 -16.09
CA GLN A 256 -16.76 0.07 -15.43
C GLN A 256 -17.10 -1.01 -16.47
N SER A 257 -16.73 -2.25 -16.18
CA SER A 257 -17.07 -3.41 -17.03
C SER A 257 -18.36 -4.11 -16.57
N LEU A 258 -18.79 -5.13 -17.31
CA LEU A 258 -19.93 -5.98 -16.93
C LEU A 258 -19.78 -6.60 -15.54
N LEU A 259 -18.56 -7.00 -15.14
CA LEU A 259 -18.28 -7.49 -13.78
C LEU A 259 -18.43 -6.41 -12.72
N HIS A 260 -18.09 -5.14 -13.01
CA HIS A 260 -18.32 -4.03 -12.07
C HIS A 260 -19.82 -3.77 -11.89
N ALA A 261 -20.58 -3.76 -12.99
CA ALA A 261 -22.04 -3.59 -12.97
C ALA A 261 -22.77 -4.71 -12.22
N ALA A 262 -22.34 -5.96 -12.41
CA ALA A 262 -22.87 -7.13 -11.71
C ALA A 262 -22.44 -7.16 -10.22
N ALA A 263 -21.20 -6.78 -9.91
CA ALA A 263 -20.70 -6.70 -8.54
C ALA A 263 -21.33 -5.57 -7.73
N ARG A 264 -21.58 -4.41 -8.35
CA ARG A 264 -22.26 -3.28 -7.72
C ARG A 264 -23.73 -3.58 -7.39
N SER A 265 -24.43 -4.32 -8.25
CA SER A 265 -25.84 -4.68 -8.06
C SER A 265 -26.05 -5.90 -7.16
N GLY A 266 -25.04 -6.76 -7.00
CA GLY A 266 -25.19 -8.04 -6.33
C GLY A 266 -25.85 -9.09 -7.22
N ALA A 267 -25.48 -9.15 -8.50
CA ALA A 267 -26.02 -10.07 -9.49
C ALA A 267 -25.14 -11.33 -9.61
N ASP A 268 -25.21 -12.22 -8.61
CA ASP A 268 -24.40 -13.43 -8.49
C ASP A 268 -24.47 -14.34 -9.74
N GLN A 269 -25.66 -14.56 -10.29
CA GLN A 269 -25.85 -15.37 -11.50
C GLN A 269 -25.28 -14.70 -12.75
N CYS A 270 -25.32 -13.38 -12.84
CA CYS A 270 -24.64 -12.64 -13.90
C CYS A 270 -23.12 -12.78 -13.75
N VAL A 271 -22.57 -12.73 -12.54
CA VAL A 271 -21.13 -12.94 -12.29
C VAL A 271 -20.71 -14.36 -12.66
N LYS A 272 -21.43 -15.39 -12.20
CA LYS A 272 -21.21 -16.81 -12.62
C LYS A 272 -21.16 -16.94 -14.14
N TYR A 273 -22.13 -16.37 -14.85
CA TYR A 273 -22.21 -16.44 -16.30
C TYR A 273 -21.06 -15.70 -17.01
N LEU A 274 -20.73 -14.48 -16.56
CA LEU A 274 -19.62 -13.69 -17.11
C LEU A 274 -18.27 -14.39 -16.94
N LEU A 275 -18.03 -15.01 -15.77
CA LEU A 275 -16.81 -15.78 -15.49
C LEU A 275 -16.72 -17.01 -16.42
N GLN A 276 -17.79 -17.80 -16.52
CA GLN A 276 -17.85 -18.95 -17.42
C GLN A 276 -17.62 -18.59 -18.90
N MET A 277 -18.13 -17.45 -19.37
CA MET A 277 -17.90 -16.97 -20.73
C MET A 277 -16.45 -16.52 -20.93
N ALA A 278 -15.88 -15.80 -19.96
CA ALA A 278 -14.47 -15.40 -19.98
C ALA A 278 -13.52 -16.62 -20.00
N GLU A 279 -13.93 -17.76 -19.41
CA GLU A 279 -13.18 -19.01 -19.49
C GLU A 279 -13.33 -19.74 -20.82
N LYS A 280 -14.51 -19.74 -21.43
CA LYS A 280 -14.73 -20.32 -22.76
C LYS A 280 -13.93 -19.56 -23.84
N GLU A 281 -13.85 -18.23 -23.74
CA GLU A 281 -13.02 -17.42 -24.63
C GLU A 281 -11.52 -17.76 -24.53
N LYS A 282 -11.00 -18.14 -23.34
CA LYS A 282 -9.60 -18.62 -23.17
C LYS A 282 -9.30 -19.87 -24.02
N GLN A 283 -10.28 -20.74 -24.25
CA GLN A 283 -10.08 -22.05 -24.89
C GLN A 283 -10.20 -22.00 -26.43
N GLY A 284 -10.85 -20.98 -26.99
CA GLY A 284 -11.16 -20.91 -28.43
C GLY A 284 -10.10 -20.26 -29.32
N VAL A 285 -9.09 -19.58 -28.77
CA VAL A 285 -8.14 -18.77 -29.55
C VAL A 285 -6.69 -19.02 -29.10
N ARG A 286 -5.79 -19.35 -30.05
CA ARG A 286 -4.35 -19.43 -29.78
C ARG A 286 -3.85 -18.09 -29.25
N GLN A 287 -3.14 -18.13 -28.13
CA GLN A 287 -3.00 -17.02 -27.20
C GLN A 287 -2.42 -15.73 -27.81
N ARG A 288 -3.08 -14.61 -27.52
CA ARG A 288 -2.43 -13.32 -27.26
C ARG A 288 -2.82 -12.87 -25.84
N ASN A 289 -1.98 -13.21 -24.87
CA ASN A 289 -1.82 -12.51 -23.58
C ASN A 289 -3.00 -12.52 -22.57
N GLY A 290 -3.48 -13.71 -22.16
CA GLY A 290 -4.03 -13.94 -20.81
C GLY A 290 -5.28 -13.14 -20.38
N GLU A 291 -6.13 -12.73 -21.32
CA GLU A 291 -7.08 -11.63 -21.12
C GLU A 291 -8.16 -11.85 -20.05
N ALA A 292 -8.60 -13.07 -19.76
CA ALA A 292 -9.61 -13.28 -18.71
C ALA A 292 -9.07 -13.11 -17.28
N ARG A 293 -7.76 -13.29 -17.03
CA ARG A 293 -7.13 -12.88 -15.75
C ARG A 293 -7.05 -11.35 -15.66
N LYS A 294 -6.87 -10.69 -16.81
CA LYS A 294 -6.91 -9.23 -16.95
C LYS A 294 -8.32 -8.66 -16.67
N LEU A 295 -9.40 -9.36 -17.03
CA LEU A 295 -10.80 -8.92 -16.84
C LEU A 295 -11.18 -8.79 -15.35
N LEU A 296 -10.74 -9.74 -14.50
CA LEU A 296 -10.93 -9.69 -13.05
C LEU A 296 -10.20 -8.49 -12.43
N GLU A 297 -8.96 -8.27 -12.87
CA GLU A 297 -8.06 -7.20 -12.40
C GLU A 297 -8.29 -5.85 -13.12
N TRP A 298 -9.38 -5.71 -13.87
CA TRP A 298 -9.74 -4.42 -14.45
C TRP A 298 -10.20 -3.46 -13.37
N SER A 299 -9.65 -2.26 -13.38
CA SER A 299 -10.12 -1.14 -12.58
C SER A 299 -10.85 -0.07 -13.40
N ASP A 300 -11.82 0.58 -12.78
CA ASP A 300 -12.58 1.71 -13.32
C ASP A 300 -11.84 3.06 -13.16
N ARG A 301 -12.52 4.19 -13.43
CA ARG A 301 -11.95 5.54 -13.29
C ARG A 301 -11.48 5.86 -11.87
N TRP A 302 -12.03 5.23 -10.85
CA TRP A 302 -11.65 5.44 -9.45
C TRP A 302 -10.61 4.41 -8.96
N ALA A 303 -9.99 3.66 -9.89
CA ALA A 303 -9.07 2.56 -9.62
C ALA A 303 -9.68 1.39 -8.84
N ARG A 304 -11.01 1.30 -8.75
CA ARG A 304 -11.74 0.20 -8.08
C ARG A 304 -11.95 -0.96 -9.04
N THR A 305 -11.79 -2.19 -8.54
CA THR A 305 -12.07 -3.46 -9.25
C THR A 305 -13.48 -3.99 -8.91
N ALA A 306 -13.91 -5.09 -9.56
CA ALA A 306 -15.17 -5.74 -9.18
C ALA A 306 -15.22 -6.17 -7.70
N VAL A 307 -14.09 -6.61 -7.13
CA VAL A 307 -13.97 -6.95 -5.69
C VAL A 307 -14.27 -5.74 -4.81
N HIS A 308 -13.78 -4.55 -5.16
CA HIS A 308 -14.11 -3.31 -4.43
C HIS A 308 -15.62 -3.02 -4.47
N TRP A 309 -16.29 -3.23 -5.60
CA TRP A 309 -17.73 -2.95 -5.72
C TRP A 309 -18.61 -3.97 -4.97
N ALA A 310 -18.21 -5.25 -4.94
CA ALA A 310 -18.85 -6.25 -4.10
C ALA A 310 -18.67 -5.93 -2.60
N ALA A 311 -17.43 -5.57 -2.22
CA ALA A 311 -17.05 -5.20 -0.86
C ALA A 311 -17.71 -3.91 -0.36
N LEU A 312 -17.89 -2.91 -1.23
CA LEU A 312 -18.51 -1.61 -0.93
C LEU A 312 -20.03 -1.69 -0.68
N ASN A 313 -20.71 -2.67 -1.28
CA ASN A 313 -22.17 -2.77 -1.28
C ASN A 313 -22.69 -4.01 -0.52
N GLY A 314 -21.86 -4.65 0.30
CA GLY A 314 -22.29 -5.77 1.16
C GLY A 314 -22.51 -7.11 0.44
N HIS A 315 -22.15 -7.26 -0.84
CA HIS A 315 -22.58 -8.40 -1.67
C HIS A 315 -21.72 -9.65 -1.47
N VAL A 316 -21.88 -10.30 -0.31
CA VAL A 316 -21.16 -11.52 0.12
C VAL A 316 -21.07 -12.59 -0.97
N GLU A 317 -22.19 -12.99 -1.59
CA GLU A 317 -22.19 -14.08 -2.56
C GLU A 317 -21.45 -13.71 -3.87
N VAL A 318 -21.51 -12.44 -4.28
CA VAL A 318 -20.68 -11.99 -5.42
C VAL A 318 -19.20 -11.94 -5.05
N LEU A 319 -18.89 -11.47 -3.84
CA LEU A 319 -17.51 -11.44 -3.34
C LEU A 319 -16.90 -12.85 -3.34
N LYS A 320 -17.59 -13.85 -2.77
CA LYS A 320 -17.19 -15.26 -2.82
C LYS A 320 -16.89 -15.73 -4.24
N LEU A 321 -17.83 -15.53 -5.17
CA LEU A 321 -17.67 -15.94 -6.58
C LEU A 321 -16.48 -15.29 -7.29
N LEU A 322 -16.13 -14.05 -6.95
CA LEU A 322 -14.95 -13.38 -7.49
C LEU A 322 -13.66 -13.96 -6.89
N LEU A 323 -13.63 -14.23 -5.59
CA LEU A 323 -12.48 -14.80 -4.88
C LEU A 323 -12.24 -16.27 -5.26
N ASP A 324 -13.29 -17.08 -5.40
CA ASP A 324 -13.25 -18.45 -5.93
C ASP A 324 -12.64 -18.48 -7.33
N ALA A 325 -13.00 -17.51 -8.18
CA ALA A 325 -12.44 -17.31 -9.51
C ALA A 325 -11.03 -16.69 -9.52
N LYS A 326 -10.39 -16.53 -8.35
CA LYS A 326 -9.04 -15.99 -8.14
C LYS A 326 -8.87 -14.54 -8.62
N ALA A 327 -9.89 -13.70 -8.38
CA ALA A 327 -9.72 -12.25 -8.36
C ALA A 327 -8.93 -11.84 -7.11
N ASN A 328 -8.01 -10.89 -7.26
CA ASN A 328 -7.12 -10.47 -6.18
C ASN A 328 -7.88 -9.75 -5.05
N ALA A 329 -7.75 -10.24 -3.81
CA ALA A 329 -8.35 -9.64 -2.62
C ALA A 329 -7.68 -8.32 -2.20
N ALA A 330 -6.40 -8.11 -2.56
CA ALA A 330 -5.65 -6.87 -2.39
C ALA A 330 -5.08 -6.36 -3.74
N PRO A 331 -5.91 -5.78 -4.62
CA PRO A 331 -5.47 -5.23 -5.91
C PRO A 331 -4.31 -4.24 -5.78
N LYS A 332 -3.41 -4.28 -6.77
CA LYS A 332 -2.20 -3.45 -6.76
C LYS A 332 -2.57 -1.96 -6.88
N LEU A 333 -2.17 -1.17 -5.88
CA LEU A 333 -2.29 0.28 -5.90
C LEU A 333 -1.56 0.88 -7.11
N ILE A 334 -2.13 1.95 -7.68
CA ILE A 334 -1.51 2.72 -8.76
C ILE A 334 -0.83 3.97 -8.17
N THR A 335 0.09 4.59 -8.90
CA THR A 335 0.83 5.73 -8.34
C THR A 335 -0.07 6.96 -8.17
N GLU A 336 0.25 7.84 -7.21
CA GLU A 336 -0.49 9.09 -6.99
C GLU A 336 -0.60 9.94 -8.26
N HIS A 337 0.46 9.99 -9.07
CA HIS A 337 0.46 10.65 -10.37
C HIS A 337 -0.49 10.00 -11.39
N GLN A 338 -0.76 8.70 -11.29
CA GLN A 338 -1.76 8.00 -12.10
C GLN A 338 -3.17 8.19 -11.53
N MET A 339 -3.35 8.25 -10.21
CA MET A 339 -4.62 8.60 -9.55
C MET A 339 -5.06 10.03 -9.92
N ALA A 340 -4.18 11.02 -9.75
CA ALA A 340 -4.47 12.44 -9.98
C ALA A 340 -4.90 12.77 -11.42
N LYS A 341 -4.57 11.92 -12.39
CA LYS A 341 -5.05 12.01 -13.79
C LYS A 341 -6.45 11.46 -14.01
N ARG A 342 -7.02 10.75 -13.03
CA ARG A 342 -8.31 10.05 -13.10
C ARG A 342 -9.34 10.57 -12.10
N THR A 343 -8.92 10.85 -10.87
CA THR A 343 -9.77 11.28 -9.75
C THR A 343 -8.94 11.97 -8.66
N HIS A 344 -9.61 12.76 -7.82
CA HIS A 344 -9.04 13.35 -6.59
C HIS A 344 -9.29 12.49 -5.34
N LEU A 345 -10.03 11.38 -5.46
CA LEU A 345 -10.29 10.47 -4.35
C LEU A 345 -9.03 9.69 -3.95
N VAL A 346 -8.89 9.45 -2.64
CA VAL A 346 -7.86 8.56 -2.07
C VAL A 346 -8.12 7.13 -2.55
N GLN A 347 -7.05 6.38 -2.87
CA GLN A 347 -7.17 4.96 -3.20
C GLN A 347 -7.27 4.13 -1.91
N GLU A 348 -8.34 3.34 -1.78
CA GLU A 348 -8.61 2.42 -0.66
C GLU A 348 -8.46 0.96 -1.16
N GLN A 349 -8.07 0.01 -0.30
CA GLN A 349 -8.17 -1.43 -0.61
C GLN A 349 -9.61 -1.95 -0.39
N PRO A 350 -9.99 -3.10 -0.97
CA PRO A 350 -11.31 -3.71 -0.73
C PRO A 350 -11.59 -3.96 0.76
N LEU A 351 -10.57 -4.38 1.52
CA LEU A 351 -10.69 -4.59 2.97
C LEU A 351 -10.91 -3.27 3.72
N ASP A 352 -10.18 -2.21 3.40
CA ASP A 352 -10.36 -0.89 4.03
C ASP A 352 -11.79 -0.36 3.80
N VAL A 353 -12.30 -0.51 2.57
CA VAL A 353 -13.66 -0.15 2.20
C VAL A 353 -14.69 -0.98 2.99
N ALA A 354 -14.51 -2.30 3.06
CA ALA A 354 -15.41 -3.19 3.79
C ALA A 354 -15.42 -2.90 5.30
N LEU A 355 -14.25 -2.64 5.90
CA LEU A 355 -14.10 -2.25 7.30
C LEU A 355 -14.82 -0.92 7.58
N ARG A 356 -14.65 0.08 6.70
CA ARG A 356 -15.26 1.40 6.84
C ARG A 356 -16.79 1.39 6.69
N VAL A 357 -17.34 0.56 5.81
CA VAL A 357 -18.79 0.57 5.49
C VAL A 357 -19.59 -0.46 6.29
N HIS A 358 -19.03 -1.65 6.55
CA HIS A 358 -19.76 -2.76 7.18
C HIS A 358 -19.23 -3.13 8.57
N GLY A 359 -18.10 -2.57 9.00
CA GLY A 359 -17.48 -2.85 10.30
C GLY A 359 -16.75 -4.21 10.36
N PRO A 360 -15.92 -4.41 11.38
CA PRO A 360 -14.98 -5.54 11.45
C PRO A 360 -15.63 -6.92 11.57
N ASN A 361 -16.87 -6.99 12.08
CA ASN A 361 -17.59 -8.23 12.31
C ASN A 361 -18.48 -8.66 11.13
N SER A 362 -18.45 -7.94 10.00
CA SER A 362 -19.27 -8.25 8.84
C SER A 362 -18.75 -9.47 8.06
N GLU A 363 -19.67 -10.23 7.46
CA GLU A 363 -19.30 -11.39 6.64
C GLU A 363 -18.43 -10.99 5.43
N VAL A 364 -18.61 -9.78 4.89
CA VAL A 364 -17.77 -9.25 3.80
C VAL A 364 -16.33 -9.03 4.26
N VAL A 365 -16.12 -8.44 5.44
CA VAL A 365 -14.79 -8.29 6.03
C VAL A 365 -14.19 -9.66 6.32
N ARG A 366 -14.95 -10.59 6.91
CA ARG A 366 -14.49 -11.96 7.19
C ARG A 366 -14.09 -12.71 5.92
N GLN A 367 -14.86 -12.60 4.83
CA GLN A 367 -14.51 -13.21 3.54
C GLN A 367 -13.25 -12.61 2.91
N LEU A 368 -13.05 -11.29 3.01
CA LEU A 368 -11.82 -10.65 2.55
C LEU A 368 -10.61 -11.01 3.43
N GLN A 369 -10.76 -11.03 4.75
CA GLN A 369 -9.72 -11.49 5.68
C GLN A 369 -9.36 -12.94 5.40
N ASN A 370 -10.34 -13.84 5.35
CA ASN A 370 -10.15 -15.24 4.99
C ASN A 370 -9.46 -15.40 3.64
N ALA A 371 -9.79 -14.60 2.61
CA ALA A 371 -9.10 -14.69 1.32
C ALA A 371 -7.65 -14.17 1.39
N LEU A 372 -7.38 -13.14 2.18
CA LEU A 372 -6.03 -12.66 2.47
C LEU A 372 -5.23 -13.61 3.37
N GLU A 373 -5.93 -14.47 4.12
CA GLU A 373 -5.40 -15.55 4.98
C GLU A 373 -5.29 -16.90 4.23
N GLU A 374 -6.07 -17.14 3.18
CA GLU A 374 -5.86 -18.25 2.24
C GLU A 374 -4.77 -17.91 1.22
N GLU A 375 -4.59 -16.62 0.93
CA GLU A 375 -3.36 -16.05 0.39
C GLU A 375 -2.27 -15.85 1.48
N ASP A 376 -2.44 -16.32 2.73
CA ASP A 376 -1.38 -16.27 3.75
C ASP A 376 -0.21 -17.15 3.28
N PRO A 377 0.96 -16.55 3.00
CA PRO A 377 2.12 -17.29 2.56
C PRO A 377 2.73 -18.21 3.64
N LEU A 378 2.13 -18.30 4.84
CA LEU A 378 2.47 -19.24 5.92
C LEU A 378 1.81 -20.63 5.79
N ARG A 379 0.86 -20.83 4.88
CA ARG A 379 0.42 -22.20 4.52
C ARG A 379 1.56 -22.91 3.77
N ASP A 380 1.90 -24.12 4.21
CA ASP A 380 3.15 -24.83 3.88
C ASP A 380 3.16 -25.45 2.46
N ASP A 381 2.91 -24.63 1.44
CA ASP A 381 2.99 -25.00 0.00
C ASP A 381 4.46 -25.08 -0.45
N LYS A 382 5.02 -26.27 -0.28
CA LYS A 382 6.45 -26.57 -0.46
C LYS A 382 7.02 -26.31 -1.86
N ASP A 383 6.17 -26.23 -2.88
CA ASP A 383 6.59 -26.07 -4.27
C ASP A 383 6.77 -24.60 -4.71
N GLU A 384 5.92 -23.66 -4.28
CA GLU A 384 6.14 -22.24 -4.60
C GLU A 384 7.32 -21.64 -3.80
N ASP A 385 7.49 -22.09 -2.55
CA ASP A 385 8.61 -21.70 -1.68
C ASP A 385 9.97 -22.16 -2.18
N ALA A 386 10.00 -23.24 -2.96
CA ALA A 386 11.19 -23.68 -3.67
C ALA A 386 11.54 -22.77 -4.85
N GLN A 387 10.56 -22.06 -5.44
CA GLN A 387 10.75 -21.24 -6.64
C GLN A 387 11.31 -19.84 -6.35
N LEU A 388 11.03 -19.28 -5.16
CA LEU A 388 11.56 -18.00 -4.70
C LEU A 388 13.11 -17.94 -4.68
N PRO A 389 13.72 -16.78 -4.95
CA PRO A 389 15.16 -16.58 -4.75
C PRO A 389 15.51 -16.63 -3.25
N GLU A 390 16.65 -17.26 -2.95
CA GLU A 390 17.20 -17.33 -1.59
C GLU A 390 18.29 -16.27 -1.40
N TYR A 391 18.19 -15.56 -0.29
CA TYR A 391 19.07 -14.48 0.10
C TYR A 391 19.78 -14.82 1.40
N VAL A 392 20.97 -14.26 1.56
CA VAL A 392 21.65 -14.15 2.85
C VAL A 392 21.92 -12.68 3.14
N MET A 393 21.54 -12.23 4.32
CA MET A 393 22.02 -10.96 4.87
C MET A 393 23.07 -11.24 5.95
N THR A 394 24.19 -10.52 5.88
CA THR A 394 25.18 -10.49 6.97
C THR A 394 24.85 -9.33 7.88
N LEU A 395 24.86 -9.54 9.20
CA LEU A 395 24.70 -8.47 10.19
C LEU A 395 26.07 -7.97 10.66
N SER A 396 26.14 -6.72 11.12
CA SER A 396 27.35 -6.12 11.69
C SER A 396 27.63 -6.69 13.09
N GLN A 397 28.03 -7.97 13.10
CA GLN A 397 28.25 -8.81 14.28
C GLN A 397 27.03 -8.94 15.21
N GLY A 398 27.18 -9.63 16.34
CA GLY A 398 26.05 -10.10 17.15
C GLY A 398 25.27 -8.96 17.83
N GLY A 399 23.94 -9.12 17.94
CA GLY A 399 23.07 -8.22 18.72
C GLY A 399 21.92 -7.61 17.91
N LEU A 400 22.11 -7.39 16.61
CA LEU A 400 21.10 -6.78 15.72
C LEU A 400 20.08 -7.78 15.14
N ASP A 401 20.19 -9.06 15.47
CA ASP A 401 19.40 -10.14 14.87
C ASP A 401 17.88 -9.94 15.00
N ARG A 402 17.44 -9.30 16.08
CA ARG A 402 16.02 -9.02 16.30
C ARG A 402 15.50 -7.82 15.48
N LEU A 403 16.33 -6.82 15.14
CA LEU A 403 15.96 -5.80 14.13
C LEU A 403 15.80 -6.49 12.77
N ALA A 404 16.79 -7.32 12.39
CA ALA A 404 16.79 -8.03 11.13
C ALA A 404 15.55 -8.91 10.95
N LEU A 405 15.19 -9.70 11.96
CA LEU A 405 13.98 -10.52 11.95
C LEU A 405 12.69 -9.69 11.86
N TRP A 406 12.66 -8.47 12.44
CA TRP A 406 11.52 -7.57 12.28
C TRP A 406 11.42 -7.01 10.85
N GLU A 407 12.52 -6.57 10.26
CA GLU A 407 12.53 -6.09 8.88
C GLU A 407 12.14 -7.19 7.89
N LEU A 408 12.67 -8.40 8.04
CA LEU A 408 12.33 -9.55 7.22
C LEU A 408 10.85 -9.95 7.31
N ARG A 409 10.22 -9.83 8.49
CA ARG A 409 8.76 -10.01 8.63
C ARG A 409 7.98 -8.98 7.83
N ARG A 410 8.40 -7.70 7.83
CA ARG A 410 7.78 -6.65 7.00
C ARG A 410 7.97 -6.90 5.50
N LEU A 411 9.04 -7.59 5.09
CA LEU A 411 9.25 -8.04 3.73
C LEU A 411 8.43 -9.30 3.35
N ARG A 412 7.62 -9.85 4.27
CA ARG A 412 6.96 -11.17 4.13
C ARG A 412 7.97 -12.27 3.76
N ALA A 413 9.18 -12.20 4.31
CA ALA A 413 10.23 -13.15 4.02
C ALA A 413 9.95 -14.52 4.65
N LYS A 414 10.16 -15.57 3.87
CA LYS A 414 9.91 -16.97 4.22
C LYS A 414 11.20 -17.73 4.56
N ASN A 415 11.03 -18.92 5.15
CA ASN A 415 12.10 -19.90 5.40
C ASN A 415 13.31 -19.29 6.16
N ILE A 416 13.02 -18.39 7.10
CA ILE A 416 14.04 -17.58 7.78
C ILE A 416 14.90 -18.47 8.70
N LYS A 417 16.20 -18.59 8.41
CA LYS A 417 17.16 -19.42 9.14
C LYS A 417 18.37 -18.59 9.58
N ARG A 418 18.56 -18.46 10.90
CA ARG A 418 19.72 -17.78 11.50
C ARG A 418 20.88 -18.76 11.66
N VAL A 419 22.08 -18.36 11.24
CA VAL A 419 23.35 -19.07 11.48
C VAL A 419 24.43 -18.04 11.81
N GLN A 420 24.91 -18.02 13.05
CA GLN A 420 25.89 -17.02 13.50
C GLN A 420 25.37 -15.59 13.20
N CYS A 421 26.19 -14.74 12.56
CA CYS A 421 25.82 -13.38 12.11
C CYS A 421 25.22 -13.33 10.69
N ARG A 422 24.70 -14.47 10.19
CA ARG A 422 24.05 -14.59 8.87
C ARG A 422 22.58 -14.97 9.07
N ILE A 423 21.69 -14.30 8.36
CA ILE A 423 20.27 -14.70 8.27
C ILE A 423 19.96 -15.02 6.81
N PHE A 424 19.54 -16.26 6.59
CA PHE A 424 19.05 -16.76 5.32
C PHE A 424 17.54 -16.61 5.24
N PHE A 425 17.00 -16.23 4.09
CA PHE A 425 15.57 -16.07 3.88
C PHE A 425 15.21 -16.14 2.39
N ARG A 426 13.94 -16.36 2.07
CA ARG A 426 13.39 -16.28 0.70
C ARG A 426 12.35 -15.17 0.62
N ALA A 427 12.32 -14.43 -0.47
CA ALA A 427 11.37 -13.33 -0.64
C ALA A 427 11.13 -13.00 -2.12
N SER A 428 9.92 -12.55 -2.46
CA SER A 428 9.63 -11.97 -3.77
C SER A 428 9.74 -10.44 -3.67
N CYS A 429 10.96 -9.92 -3.78
CA CYS A 429 11.25 -8.49 -3.56
C CYS A 429 12.19 -7.92 -4.63
N GLY A 430 11.96 -6.64 -4.97
CA GLY A 430 12.79 -5.90 -5.94
C GLY A 430 13.97 -5.18 -5.28
N PRO A 431 14.91 -4.63 -6.07
CA PRO A 431 16.14 -4.01 -5.57
C PRO A 431 15.92 -2.94 -4.49
N HIS A 432 14.97 -2.05 -4.69
CA HIS A 432 14.64 -0.97 -3.74
C HIS A 432 14.21 -1.49 -2.36
N VAL A 433 13.52 -2.64 -2.32
CA VAL A 433 12.98 -3.24 -1.10
C VAL A 433 14.08 -3.93 -0.28
N LEU A 434 15.06 -4.58 -0.94
CA LEU A 434 16.22 -5.11 -0.24
C LEU A 434 17.21 -4.01 0.18
N ALA A 435 17.30 -2.90 -0.57
CA ALA A 435 18.10 -1.74 -0.18
C ALA A 435 17.60 -1.07 1.12
N SER A 436 16.31 -1.18 1.43
CA SER A 436 15.72 -0.64 2.66
C SER A 436 15.97 -1.46 3.93
N LEU A 437 16.59 -2.64 3.89
CA LEU A 437 16.87 -3.49 5.08
C LEU A 437 17.93 -2.87 6.01
N LYS A 438 17.54 -1.97 6.91
CA LYS A 438 18.44 -1.14 7.70
C LYS A 438 19.43 -1.89 8.61
N SER A 439 19.14 -3.12 9.03
CA SER A 439 20.01 -3.94 9.89
C SER A 439 21.15 -4.67 9.17
N ALA A 440 21.10 -4.79 7.84
CA ALA A 440 22.11 -5.55 7.08
C ALA A 440 23.45 -4.81 6.99
N GLU A 441 24.55 -5.53 6.81
CA GLU A 441 25.80 -4.95 6.31
C GLU A 441 25.91 -5.20 4.79
N LYS A 442 25.53 -6.42 4.37
CA LYS A 442 25.55 -6.89 2.99
C LYS A 442 24.33 -7.79 2.75
N VAL A 443 23.76 -7.71 1.55
CA VAL A 443 22.72 -8.64 1.08
C VAL A 443 23.25 -9.33 -0.17
N CYS A 444 23.12 -10.66 -0.22
CA CYS A 444 23.70 -11.49 -1.28
C CYS A 444 22.68 -12.55 -1.72
N ALA A 445 22.67 -12.89 -3.01
CA ALA A 445 21.89 -14.01 -3.53
C ALA A 445 22.66 -15.32 -3.30
N VAL A 446 21.99 -16.34 -2.74
CA VAL A 446 22.61 -17.63 -2.43
C VAL A 446 22.63 -18.51 -3.68
N VAL A 447 23.83 -19.02 -4.01
CA VAL A 447 24.05 -20.01 -5.08
C VAL A 447 24.00 -21.42 -4.50
N LEU A 448 24.70 -21.63 -3.38
CA LEU A 448 24.78 -22.90 -2.68
C LEU A 448 24.94 -22.65 -1.19
N ARG A 449 24.24 -23.43 -0.39
CA ARG A 449 24.50 -23.59 1.04
C ARG A 449 24.45 -25.08 1.33
N ALA A 450 25.51 -25.60 1.94
CA ALA A 450 25.62 -27.00 2.34
C ALA A 450 26.33 -27.09 3.69
N ASP A 451 26.07 -28.15 4.45
CA ASP A 451 26.71 -28.33 5.75
C ASP A 451 28.11 -28.98 5.68
N GLY A 452 28.79 -29.01 6.82
CA GLY A 452 30.12 -29.60 6.96
C GLY A 452 30.15 -31.14 6.91
N GLN A 453 29.03 -31.84 6.76
CA GLN A 453 28.98 -33.27 6.44
C GLN A 453 28.88 -33.47 4.93
N GLU A 454 28.03 -32.70 4.24
CA GLU A 454 27.94 -32.66 2.78
C GLU A 454 29.31 -32.35 2.15
N LEU A 455 29.98 -31.28 2.62
CA LEU A 455 31.33 -30.91 2.17
C LEU A 455 32.35 -32.03 2.40
N ALA A 456 32.31 -32.67 3.59
CA ALA A 456 33.21 -33.79 3.89
C ALA A 456 32.95 -34.99 2.96
N SER A 457 31.70 -35.26 2.62
CA SER A 457 31.32 -36.36 1.70
C SER A 457 31.84 -36.15 0.27
N VAL A 458 31.90 -34.90 -0.21
CA VAL A 458 32.46 -34.56 -1.53
C VAL A 458 33.97 -34.82 -1.55
N LEU A 459 34.67 -34.47 -0.48
CA LEU A 459 36.12 -34.66 -0.34
C LEU A 459 36.50 -36.14 -0.13
N GLN A 460 35.72 -36.89 0.67
CA GLN A 460 35.95 -38.32 0.93
C GLN A 460 35.75 -39.22 -0.29
N LYS A 461 34.91 -38.81 -1.25
CA LYS A 461 34.69 -39.53 -2.52
C LYS A 461 35.88 -39.44 -3.48
N GLN A 462 36.90 -38.64 -3.17
CA GLN A 462 38.07 -38.42 -4.02
C GLN A 462 39.31 -39.04 -3.40
N SER A 463 39.82 -40.11 -4.00
CA SER A 463 41.07 -40.78 -3.62
C SER A 463 42.34 -40.07 -4.12
N GLY A 464 42.19 -38.85 -4.63
CA GLY A 464 43.22 -38.09 -5.33
C GLY A 464 44.03 -37.13 -4.47
N ASP A 465 45.07 -36.57 -5.09
CA ASP A 465 45.90 -35.49 -4.53
C ASP A 465 45.08 -34.19 -4.30
N GLY A 466 45.65 -33.24 -3.55
CA GLY A 466 45.00 -32.00 -3.14
C GLY A 466 44.34 -31.23 -4.29
N ASP A 467 45.01 -31.12 -5.45
CA ASP A 467 44.46 -30.45 -6.63
C ASP A 467 43.24 -31.18 -7.23
N GLN A 468 43.20 -32.52 -7.16
CA GLN A 468 42.04 -33.30 -7.62
C GLN A 468 40.84 -33.09 -6.69
N LYS A 469 41.06 -33.02 -5.36
CA LYS A 469 40.02 -32.63 -4.40
C LYS A 469 39.51 -31.21 -4.66
N LEU A 470 40.40 -30.26 -4.93
CA LEU A 470 40.04 -28.88 -5.24
C LEU A 470 39.22 -28.77 -6.53
N GLN A 471 39.58 -29.51 -7.59
CA GLN A 471 38.83 -29.51 -8.84
C GLN A 471 37.48 -30.20 -8.71
N ALA A 472 37.38 -31.31 -7.97
CA ALA A 472 36.12 -31.98 -7.68
C ALA A 472 35.18 -31.06 -6.88
N LEU A 473 35.71 -30.36 -5.88
CA LEU A 473 34.95 -29.37 -5.12
C LEU A 473 34.50 -28.20 -6.02
N ALA A 474 35.39 -27.64 -6.83
CA ALA A 474 35.06 -26.57 -7.79
C ALA A 474 33.96 -26.98 -8.77
N ASN A 475 33.99 -28.21 -9.29
CA ASN A 475 32.94 -28.74 -10.16
C ASN A 475 31.60 -28.82 -9.41
N TRP A 476 31.56 -29.41 -8.21
CA TRP A 476 30.35 -29.49 -7.38
C TRP A 476 29.76 -28.11 -7.03
N LEU A 477 30.60 -27.11 -6.71
CA LEU A 477 30.15 -25.73 -6.52
C LEU A 477 29.58 -25.12 -7.80
N THR A 478 30.10 -25.49 -8.97
CA THR A 478 29.70 -24.95 -10.29
C THR A 478 28.46 -25.66 -10.84
N ASP A 479 28.22 -26.91 -10.46
CA ASP A 479 27.01 -27.69 -10.78
C ASP A 479 25.79 -27.30 -9.91
N ALA A 480 25.97 -26.49 -8.87
CA ALA A 480 24.90 -26.13 -7.94
C ALA A 480 23.66 -25.51 -8.62
N PRO A 481 22.43 -26.01 -8.35
CA PRO A 481 21.23 -25.58 -9.06
C PRO A 481 20.83 -24.12 -8.79
N GLY A 482 21.32 -23.50 -7.72
CA GLY A 482 21.03 -22.11 -7.37
C GLY A 482 21.65 -21.07 -8.31
N TRP A 483 22.66 -21.43 -9.11
CA TRP A 483 23.33 -20.49 -10.04
C TRP A 483 22.34 -19.70 -10.91
N ARG A 484 21.38 -20.39 -11.55
CA ARG A 484 20.41 -19.74 -12.46
C ARG A 484 19.57 -18.69 -11.74
N LYS A 485 19.13 -18.96 -10.51
CA LYS A 485 18.32 -18.03 -9.69
C LYS A 485 19.15 -16.89 -9.13
N ALA A 486 20.35 -17.18 -8.62
CA ALA A 486 21.26 -16.18 -8.08
C ALA A 486 21.71 -15.18 -9.15
N ILE A 487 22.09 -15.67 -10.34
CA ILE A 487 22.45 -14.85 -11.50
C ILE A 487 21.25 -13.98 -11.90
N ALA A 488 20.07 -14.57 -12.17
CA ALA A 488 18.89 -13.80 -12.55
C ALA A 488 18.47 -12.75 -11.51
N THR A 489 18.76 -12.99 -10.23
CA THR A 489 18.59 -12.02 -9.15
C THR A 489 19.64 -10.90 -9.25
N TRP A 490 20.91 -11.23 -9.44
CA TRP A 490 22.00 -10.25 -9.59
C TRP A 490 21.81 -9.29 -10.77
N TRP A 491 21.34 -9.78 -11.94
CA TRP A 491 21.04 -8.92 -13.10
C TRP A 491 19.92 -7.91 -12.82
N LYS A 492 18.92 -8.24 -11.99
CA LYS A 492 17.85 -7.30 -11.59
C LYS A 492 18.40 -6.12 -10.76
N PHE A 493 19.51 -6.31 -10.05
CA PHE A 493 20.12 -5.27 -9.22
C PHE A 493 21.10 -4.39 -10.00
N ASN A 494 21.79 -4.95 -10.99
CA ASN A 494 22.85 -4.27 -11.75
C ASN A 494 22.37 -3.71 -13.12
N GLY A 495 21.06 -3.76 -13.39
CA GLY A 495 20.41 -2.96 -14.44
C GLY A 495 20.62 -3.41 -15.88
N THR A 496 21.25 -4.56 -16.12
CA THR A 496 21.77 -4.95 -17.44
C THR A 496 20.99 -6.07 -18.14
N TYR A 497 19.77 -6.39 -17.69
CA TYR A 497 18.83 -7.18 -18.49
C TYR A 497 17.93 -6.27 -19.33
N GLY A 498 18.26 -6.14 -20.61
CA GLY A 498 17.45 -5.36 -21.57
C GLY A 498 16.05 -5.95 -21.70
N THR A 499 15.03 -5.10 -21.59
CA THR A 499 13.65 -5.43 -21.95
C THR A 499 13.53 -5.53 -23.47
N SER A 500 13.88 -6.69 -24.03
CA SER A 500 13.72 -6.98 -25.46
C SER A 500 13.40 -8.46 -25.70
N GLU A 501 12.24 -8.91 -25.24
CA GLU A 501 11.58 -10.06 -25.88
C GLU A 501 11.08 -9.59 -27.25
N GLY A 502 11.81 -9.96 -28.33
CA GLY A 502 11.35 -9.72 -29.70
C GLY A 502 12.32 -8.99 -30.64
N SER A 503 13.57 -9.44 -30.76
CA SER A 503 14.35 -9.24 -31.99
C SER A 503 15.49 -10.27 -32.11
N GLU A 504 15.30 -11.29 -32.95
CA GLU A 504 16.43 -12.05 -33.48
C GLU A 504 17.25 -11.14 -34.39
N GLY A 505 18.52 -10.87 -34.05
CA GLY A 505 19.38 -10.03 -34.88
C GLY A 505 20.44 -9.26 -34.12
N SER A 506 21.60 -9.90 -33.92
CA SER A 506 22.92 -9.29 -33.71
C SER A 506 23.04 -8.14 -32.69
N LYS A 507 23.67 -8.46 -31.55
CA LYS A 507 24.79 -7.66 -31.04
C LYS A 507 25.70 -8.50 -30.14
N SER A 508 27.00 -8.42 -30.39
CA SER A 508 28.04 -8.99 -29.55
C SER A 508 27.88 -8.47 -28.12
N GLN A 509 27.49 -9.34 -27.19
CA GLN A 509 27.64 -9.08 -25.76
C GLN A 509 29.03 -9.53 -25.34
N THR A 510 29.82 -8.61 -24.77
CA THR A 510 31.09 -8.94 -24.14
C THR A 510 30.85 -9.86 -22.95
N PRO A 511 31.63 -10.94 -22.76
CA PRO A 511 31.44 -11.86 -21.65
C PRO A 511 31.66 -11.16 -20.32
N LEU A 512 30.75 -11.41 -19.37
CA LEU A 512 30.81 -10.87 -18.00
C LEU A 512 32.18 -11.14 -17.36
N THR A 513 32.76 -10.13 -16.74
CA THR A 513 34.03 -10.27 -16.00
C THR A 513 33.76 -10.54 -14.51
N PHE A 514 34.50 -11.47 -13.91
CA PHE A 514 34.26 -11.86 -12.51
C PHE A 514 35.53 -12.17 -11.72
N LYS A 515 35.49 -12.00 -10.40
CA LYS A 515 36.48 -12.52 -9.45
C LYS A 515 35.87 -13.55 -8.50
N ILE A 516 36.70 -14.49 -8.04
CA ILE A 516 36.38 -15.37 -6.90
C ILE A 516 37.04 -14.81 -5.65
N THR A 517 36.25 -14.65 -4.58
CA THR A 517 36.75 -14.31 -3.24
C THR A 517 36.48 -15.50 -2.32
N CYS A 518 37.49 -16.35 -2.11
CA CYS A 518 37.41 -17.47 -1.18
C CYS A 518 37.93 -17.06 0.21
N ARG A 519 37.19 -17.37 1.28
CA ARG A 519 37.64 -17.24 2.67
C ARG A 519 37.35 -18.54 3.42
N ARG A 520 38.39 -19.15 3.98
CA ARG A 520 38.26 -20.27 4.92
C ARG A 520 38.44 -19.81 6.37
N SER A 521 37.65 -20.39 7.26
CA SER A 521 37.74 -20.28 8.72
C SER A 521 37.71 -21.69 9.33
N GLY A 522 38.19 -21.84 10.56
CA GLY A 522 38.22 -23.13 11.24
C GLY A 522 39.38 -24.07 10.83
N LYS A 523 39.38 -25.27 11.43
CA LYS A 523 40.46 -26.28 11.32
C LYS A 523 40.08 -27.54 10.55
N LYS A 524 38.80 -27.92 10.48
CA LYS A 524 38.28 -29.18 9.94
C LYS A 524 38.62 -29.37 8.45
N PHE A 525 38.62 -28.28 7.69
CA PHE A 525 38.92 -28.27 6.26
C PHE A 525 40.25 -27.59 5.94
N ALA A 526 41.24 -27.69 6.84
CA ALA A 526 42.54 -27.04 6.68
C ALA A 526 43.29 -27.43 5.39
N GLU A 527 43.07 -28.65 4.89
CA GLU A 527 43.62 -29.15 3.61
C GLU A 527 43.16 -28.34 2.39
N ILE A 528 42.04 -27.62 2.48
CA ILE A 528 41.55 -26.77 1.38
C ILE A 528 42.30 -25.43 1.40
N SER A 529 43.20 -25.24 0.45
CA SER A 529 43.78 -23.92 0.15
C SER A 529 42.69 -22.97 -0.36
N SER A 530 42.50 -21.83 0.30
CA SER A 530 41.54 -20.80 -0.18
C SER A 530 41.94 -20.23 -1.54
N GLN A 531 43.24 -20.10 -1.80
CA GLN A 531 43.74 -19.65 -3.10
C GLN A 531 43.59 -20.73 -4.16
N GLY A 532 43.89 -21.99 -3.83
CA GLY A 532 43.70 -23.12 -4.74
C GLY A 532 42.24 -23.31 -5.15
N LEU A 533 41.31 -23.29 -4.17
CA LEU A 533 39.87 -23.36 -4.45
C LEU A 533 39.38 -22.17 -5.26
N ALA A 534 39.89 -20.97 -5.02
CA ALA A 534 39.53 -19.79 -5.81
C ALA A 534 39.93 -19.93 -7.28
N VAL A 535 41.12 -20.47 -7.57
CA VAL A 535 41.60 -20.72 -8.93
C VAL A 535 40.80 -21.84 -9.61
N ALA A 536 40.60 -22.98 -8.95
CA ALA A 536 39.83 -24.10 -9.50
C ALA A 536 38.37 -23.71 -9.80
N ALA A 537 37.72 -22.98 -8.88
CA ALA A 537 36.37 -22.45 -9.08
C ALA A 537 36.30 -21.41 -10.20
N ALA A 538 37.30 -20.52 -10.33
CA ALA A 538 37.33 -19.55 -11.42
C ALA A 538 37.40 -20.26 -12.79
N SER A 539 38.25 -21.27 -12.93
CA SER A 539 38.35 -22.06 -14.17
C SER A 539 37.04 -22.80 -14.49
N ALA A 540 36.42 -23.45 -13.49
CA ALA A 540 35.17 -24.19 -13.68
C ALA A 540 33.99 -23.26 -14.06
N ILE A 541 33.85 -22.12 -13.38
CA ILE A 541 32.79 -21.14 -13.66
C ILE A 541 33.00 -20.49 -15.03
N ALA A 542 34.24 -20.13 -15.40
CA ALA A 542 34.54 -19.58 -16.71
C ALA A 542 34.17 -20.55 -17.84
N ALA A 543 34.53 -21.83 -17.69
CA ALA A 543 34.21 -22.88 -18.66
C ALA A 543 32.69 -23.12 -18.82
N ARG A 544 31.91 -23.00 -17.73
CA ARG A 544 30.46 -23.30 -17.76
C ARG A 544 29.57 -22.10 -18.09
N GLN A 545 29.93 -20.90 -17.62
CA GLN A 545 29.12 -19.68 -17.80
C GLN A 545 29.59 -18.82 -18.99
N GLY A 546 30.75 -19.12 -19.59
CA GLY A 546 31.36 -18.31 -20.64
C GLY A 546 31.91 -16.97 -20.14
N TRP A 547 32.11 -16.82 -18.83
CA TRP A 547 32.58 -15.59 -18.19
C TRP A 547 34.10 -15.48 -18.20
N ARG A 548 34.62 -14.25 -18.14
CA ARG A 548 36.06 -13.97 -18.10
C ARG A 548 36.54 -13.70 -16.67
N ALA A 549 37.49 -14.48 -16.17
CA ALA A 549 38.11 -14.21 -14.88
C ALA A 549 38.93 -12.89 -14.92
N GLN A 550 38.66 -11.97 -13.99
CA GLN A 550 39.32 -10.67 -13.88
C GLN A 550 39.37 -10.22 -12.41
N VAL A 551 40.58 -10.09 -11.85
CA VAL A 551 40.75 -9.77 -10.42
C VAL A 551 40.56 -8.27 -10.13
N ARG A 552 41.01 -7.40 -11.04
CA ARG A 552 40.95 -5.93 -10.88
C ARG A 552 39.69 -5.39 -11.57
N ARG A 553 38.81 -4.73 -10.80
CA ARG A 553 37.52 -4.18 -11.29
C ARG A 553 36.71 -5.19 -12.14
N PRO A 554 36.27 -6.33 -11.58
CA PRO A 554 35.29 -7.20 -12.24
C PRO A 554 33.89 -6.57 -12.23
N ASP A 555 33.02 -7.05 -13.11
CA ASP A 555 31.58 -6.78 -13.05
C ASP A 555 30.93 -7.51 -11.86
N LEU A 556 31.33 -8.77 -11.62
CA LEU A 556 30.76 -9.65 -10.59
C LEU A 556 31.81 -10.16 -9.58
N GLU A 557 31.44 -10.18 -8.30
CA GLU A 557 32.13 -10.97 -7.28
C GLU A 557 31.33 -12.24 -6.97
N VAL A 558 32.01 -13.40 -7.03
CA VAL A 558 31.50 -14.67 -6.51
C VAL A 558 32.24 -14.96 -5.21
N ARG A 559 31.52 -15.12 -4.10
CA ARG A 559 32.16 -15.42 -2.80
C ARG A 559 32.00 -16.88 -2.45
N ILE A 560 33.07 -17.48 -1.91
CA ILE A 560 33.09 -18.84 -1.38
C ILE A 560 33.53 -18.75 0.07
N LEU A 561 32.64 -19.05 1.02
CA LEU A 561 32.91 -19.01 2.45
C LEU A 561 32.90 -20.44 2.99
N VAL A 562 34.02 -20.88 3.56
CA VAL A 562 34.19 -22.22 4.14
C VAL A 562 34.42 -22.09 5.64
N SER A 563 33.67 -22.85 6.43
CA SER A 563 33.84 -22.98 7.88
C SER A 563 33.86 -24.45 8.29
N ASP A 564 34.14 -24.75 9.57
CA ASP A 564 34.04 -26.12 10.10
C ASP A 564 32.60 -26.68 10.10
N SER A 565 31.60 -25.78 10.00
CA SER A 565 30.17 -26.10 10.05
C SER A 565 29.43 -26.05 8.72
N ASP A 566 29.87 -25.22 7.77
CA ASP A 566 29.14 -24.93 6.53
C ASP A 566 30.03 -24.45 5.38
N ILE A 567 29.54 -24.60 4.16
CA ILE A 567 30.03 -23.92 2.96
C ILE A 567 28.91 -23.11 2.32
N LEU A 568 29.22 -21.88 1.95
CA LEU A 568 28.31 -20.92 1.34
C LEU A 568 28.94 -20.32 0.08
N VAL A 569 28.23 -20.42 -1.04
CA VAL A 569 28.52 -19.67 -2.26
C VAL A 569 27.42 -18.63 -2.46
N ASP A 570 27.81 -17.36 -2.60
CA ASP A 570 26.87 -16.26 -2.80
C ASP A 570 27.39 -15.18 -3.77
N LEU A 571 26.45 -14.40 -4.30
CA LEU A 571 26.69 -13.25 -5.17
C LEU A 571 26.27 -11.97 -4.43
N PRO A 572 27.19 -11.03 -4.10
CA PRO A 572 26.82 -9.75 -3.50
C PRO A 572 25.87 -8.96 -4.39
N LEU A 573 24.74 -8.53 -3.82
CA LEU A 573 23.75 -7.67 -4.47
C LEU A 573 23.88 -6.22 -3.99
N LEU A 574 24.10 -6.06 -2.68
CA LEU A 574 24.13 -4.77 -2.00
C LEU A 574 25.24 -4.76 -0.95
N VAL A 575 26.07 -3.72 -0.98
CA VAL A 575 26.88 -3.29 0.17
C VAL A 575 26.20 -2.06 0.74
N GLN A 576 25.72 -2.18 1.98
CA GLN A 576 24.73 -1.25 2.51
C GLN A 576 25.26 0.16 2.74
N SER A 577 26.53 0.27 3.11
CA SER A 577 27.28 1.52 3.28
C SER A 577 27.59 2.25 1.97
N SER A 578 27.48 1.59 0.80
CA SER A 578 27.84 2.17 -0.50
C SER A 578 26.63 2.59 -1.35
N MET A 579 25.46 2.00 -1.13
CA MET A 579 24.25 2.24 -1.95
C MET A 579 23.25 3.22 -1.31
N ARG A 580 23.29 3.41 0.01
CA ARG A 580 22.31 4.29 0.71
C ARG A 580 22.62 5.76 0.65
N LEU A 581 23.88 6.09 0.41
CA LEU A 581 24.44 7.39 0.71
C LEU A 581 24.90 8.09 -0.58
N ALA A 582 24.35 7.70 -1.74
CA ALA A 582 24.59 8.32 -3.06
C ALA A 582 26.09 8.60 -3.37
N GLY A 583 26.98 7.79 -2.79
CA GLY A 583 28.38 8.10 -2.56
C GLY A 583 28.89 7.27 -1.38
N GLU A 584 30.20 7.02 -1.33
CA GLU A 584 30.82 6.38 -0.18
C GLU A 584 30.88 7.39 0.98
N LEU A 585 30.55 6.95 2.20
CA LEU A 585 30.94 7.70 3.41
C LEU A 585 32.42 8.01 3.32
N SER A 586 32.78 9.29 3.35
CA SER A 586 34.12 9.77 3.01
C SER A 586 35.23 9.18 3.88
N SER A 587 34.89 8.66 5.07
CA SER A 587 35.81 7.93 5.93
C SER A 587 35.08 7.04 6.95
N SER A 588 35.79 6.03 7.47
CA SER A 588 35.29 5.08 8.46
C SER A 588 34.97 5.72 9.81
N GLY A 589 33.82 5.33 10.37
CA GLY A 589 33.35 5.61 11.74
C GLY A 589 32.49 4.45 12.24
N MET A 590 31.46 4.72 13.06
CA MET A 590 30.49 3.71 13.48
C MET A 590 29.85 2.99 12.27
N ALA A 591 29.59 1.68 12.39
CA ALA A 591 28.88 0.94 11.37
C ALA A 591 27.42 1.42 11.23
N ALA A 592 27.01 1.80 10.02
CA ALA A 592 25.66 2.31 9.73
C ALA A 592 24.49 1.50 10.33
N PRO A 593 24.51 0.14 10.38
CA PRO A 593 23.44 -0.62 11.02
C PRO A 593 23.36 -0.45 12.54
N VAL A 594 24.48 -0.14 13.20
CA VAL A 594 24.55 0.16 14.64
C VAL A 594 24.04 1.58 14.91
N ALA A 595 24.49 2.55 14.10
CA ALA A 595 24.00 3.93 14.13
C ALA A 595 22.46 3.98 13.98
N TRP A 596 21.92 3.27 12.99
CA TRP A 596 20.48 3.12 12.82
C TRP A 596 19.81 2.38 14.00
N ALA A 597 20.45 1.36 14.58
CA ALA A 597 19.90 0.66 15.74
C ALA A 597 19.75 1.58 16.96
N MET A 598 20.75 2.44 17.22
CA MET A 598 20.68 3.47 18.26
C MET A 598 19.54 4.47 17.99
N ALA A 599 19.46 4.99 16.76
CA ALA A 599 18.36 5.87 16.35
C ALA A 599 16.98 5.21 16.49
N ARG A 600 16.88 3.90 16.20
CA ARG A 600 15.65 3.13 16.37
C ARG A 600 15.27 2.94 17.84
N CYS A 601 16.25 2.73 18.73
CA CYS A 601 16.05 2.67 20.18
C CYS A 601 15.61 4.01 20.78
N ALA A 602 15.81 5.13 20.08
CA ALA A 602 15.37 6.45 20.52
C ALA A 602 13.89 6.75 20.22
N GLU A 603 13.16 5.88 19.49
CA GLU A 603 11.72 6.03 19.23
C GLU A 603 11.32 7.44 18.72
N LEU A 604 12.13 8.01 17.82
CA LEU A 604 12.00 9.39 17.34
C LEU A 604 10.60 9.73 16.77
N GLN A 605 10.12 10.93 17.12
CA GLN A 605 8.84 11.51 16.67
C GLN A 605 9.08 12.74 15.77
N PRO A 606 8.16 13.04 14.83
CA PRO A 606 8.24 14.25 14.01
C PRO A 606 8.33 15.54 14.85
N GLY A 607 9.22 16.44 14.46
CA GLY A 607 9.44 17.74 15.13
C GLY A 607 10.41 17.73 16.32
N GLU A 608 10.86 16.57 16.78
CA GLU A 608 11.83 16.48 17.89
C GLU A 608 13.22 16.97 17.49
N ARG A 609 13.94 17.53 18.46
CA ARG A 609 15.36 17.89 18.35
C ARG A 609 16.22 16.77 18.92
N VAL A 610 17.12 16.27 18.08
CA VAL A 610 17.98 15.12 18.33
C VAL A 610 19.44 15.58 18.32
N LEU A 611 20.09 15.48 19.47
CA LEU A 611 21.46 15.90 19.70
C LEU A 611 22.41 14.69 19.71
N ASP A 612 23.50 14.78 18.95
CA ASP A 612 24.71 13.99 19.21
C ASP A 612 25.82 14.97 19.65
N PRO A 613 26.17 15.00 20.94
CA PRO A 613 27.10 15.97 21.52
C PRO A 613 28.58 15.63 21.29
N MET A 614 28.86 14.45 20.73
CA MET A 614 30.21 13.99 20.34
C MET A 614 30.10 13.31 18.98
N CYS A 615 29.54 14.02 18.01
CA CYS A 615 28.99 13.41 16.79
C CYS A 615 30.04 12.81 15.85
N GLY A 616 31.32 13.12 16.04
CA GLY A 616 32.39 12.78 15.13
C GLY A 616 32.04 13.20 13.72
N LYS A 617 31.87 12.21 12.83
CA LYS A 617 31.52 12.38 11.42
C LYS A 617 30.00 12.33 11.15
N ALA A 618 29.20 12.55 12.20
CA ALA A 618 27.74 12.57 12.22
C ALA A 618 27.03 11.32 11.67
N VAL A 619 27.66 10.13 11.72
CA VAL A 619 27.09 8.89 11.14
C VAL A 619 25.77 8.49 11.82
N ILE A 620 25.67 8.67 13.14
CA ILE A 620 24.45 8.45 13.92
C ILE A 620 23.32 9.37 13.42
N LEU A 621 23.59 10.67 13.34
CA LEU A 621 22.62 11.68 12.91
C LEU A 621 22.21 11.51 11.44
N VAL A 622 23.12 11.11 10.56
CA VAL A 622 22.81 10.85 9.13
C VAL A 622 21.92 9.62 8.95
N GLU A 623 22.20 8.48 9.60
CA GLU A 623 21.30 7.31 9.51
C GLU A 623 19.95 7.54 10.21
N ALA A 624 19.92 8.38 11.25
CA ALA A 624 18.68 8.85 11.85
C ALA A 624 17.89 9.74 10.86
N ALA A 625 18.51 10.76 10.27
CA ALA A 625 17.89 11.67 9.30
C ALA A 625 17.27 10.94 8.10
N LEU A 626 17.99 9.98 7.53
CA LEU A 626 17.51 9.12 6.42
C LEU A 626 16.32 8.22 6.79
N SER A 627 15.94 8.16 8.07
CA SER A 627 14.90 7.27 8.60
C SER A 627 13.76 8.04 9.29
N TRP A 628 14.03 9.24 9.82
CA TRP A 628 13.08 10.14 10.48
C TRP A 628 13.27 11.60 10.00
N PRO A 629 13.06 11.92 8.70
CA PRO A 629 13.44 13.20 8.11
C PRO A 629 12.67 14.43 8.64
N LEU A 630 11.64 14.23 9.47
CA LEU A 630 10.85 15.28 10.09
C LEU A 630 11.42 15.74 11.45
N CYS A 631 12.55 15.20 11.91
CA CYS A 631 13.26 15.66 13.11
C CYS A 631 14.30 16.74 12.75
N HIS A 632 14.74 17.50 13.75
CA HIS A 632 15.86 18.44 13.65
C HIS A 632 17.08 17.84 14.35
N TYR A 633 18.17 17.66 13.61
CA TYR A 633 19.41 17.07 14.11
C TYR A 633 20.44 18.15 14.44
N ILE A 634 21.14 17.97 15.55
CA ILE A 634 22.20 18.85 16.03
C ILE A 634 23.42 17.97 16.32
N GLY A 635 24.51 18.18 15.58
CA GLY A 635 25.79 17.53 15.83
C GLY A 635 26.77 18.50 16.46
N ILE A 636 27.36 18.12 17.59
CA ILE A 636 28.42 18.89 18.24
C ILE A 636 29.65 17.99 18.38
N ASP A 637 30.83 18.55 18.14
CA ASP A 637 32.11 17.88 18.44
C ASP A 637 33.16 18.94 18.83
N ILE A 638 34.18 18.53 19.56
CA ILE A 638 35.31 19.39 19.93
C ILE A 638 36.34 19.48 18.81
N ASP A 639 36.46 18.42 17.99
CA ASP A 639 37.44 18.30 16.91
C ASP A 639 36.88 18.81 15.57
N ALA A 640 37.47 19.90 15.08
CA ALA A 640 37.11 20.52 13.80
C ALA A 640 37.37 19.60 12.58
N GLU A 641 38.30 18.65 12.66
CA GLU A 641 38.53 17.67 11.58
C GLU A 641 37.38 16.66 11.49
N GLN A 642 36.85 16.19 12.65
CA GLN A 642 35.64 15.36 12.65
C GLN A 642 34.45 16.12 12.04
N LEU A 643 34.26 17.39 12.43
CA LEU A 643 33.19 18.23 11.90
C LEU A 643 33.33 18.52 10.40
N ALA A 644 34.55 18.64 9.86
CA ALA A 644 34.77 18.72 8.42
C ALA A 644 34.31 17.43 7.71
N GLY A 645 34.56 16.26 8.33
CA GLY A 645 34.02 14.98 7.89
C GLY A 645 32.49 14.87 8.01
N ALA A 646 31.90 15.37 9.10
CA ALA A 646 30.45 15.44 9.30
C ALA A 646 29.77 16.34 8.27
N ASN A 647 30.34 17.52 7.99
CA ASN A 647 29.85 18.45 6.97
C ASN A 647 29.93 17.82 5.57
N SER A 648 30.99 17.04 5.30
CA SER A 648 31.10 16.24 4.08
C SER A 648 30.05 15.12 3.96
N ASN A 649 29.45 14.69 5.07
CA ASN A 649 28.33 13.74 5.10
C ASN A 649 26.96 14.44 5.19
N ALA A 650 26.88 15.74 5.52
CA ALA A 650 25.62 16.42 5.81
C ALA A 650 24.66 16.52 4.60
N PHE A 651 25.19 16.47 3.37
CA PHE A 651 24.37 16.42 2.15
C PHE A 651 23.43 15.19 2.10
N LEU A 652 23.78 14.13 2.83
CA LEU A 652 23.01 12.88 2.94
C LEU A 652 21.74 13.08 3.77
N ALA A 653 21.86 13.81 4.88
CA ALA A 653 20.71 14.25 5.66
C ALA A 653 19.84 15.21 4.83
N ALA A 654 20.45 16.21 4.18
CA ALA A 654 19.74 17.17 3.34
C ALA A 654 18.97 16.51 2.18
N ALA A 655 19.50 15.44 1.57
CA ALA A 655 18.83 14.68 0.51
C ALA A 655 17.53 13.98 0.98
N SER A 656 17.35 13.77 2.29
CA SER A 656 16.09 13.28 2.87
C SER A 656 15.09 14.38 3.25
N GLY A 657 15.49 15.66 3.14
CA GLY A 657 14.74 16.81 3.63
C GLY A 657 14.97 17.13 5.11
N ALA A 658 15.77 16.33 5.82
CA ALA A 658 16.11 16.56 7.22
C ALA A 658 17.03 17.76 7.40
N ARG A 659 16.84 18.50 8.51
CA ARG A 659 17.77 19.56 8.93
C ARG A 659 18.82 18.98 9.87
N LEU A 660 20.10 19.16 9.51
CA LEU A 660 21.25 18.84 10.35
C LEU A 660 22.11 20.10 10.53
N ASP A 661 22.15 20.64 11.74
CA ASP A 661 23.03 21.74 12.11
C ASP A 661 24.28 21.17 12.81
N LEU A 662 25.47 21.67 12.46
CA LEU A 662 26.75 21.24 13.04
C LEU A 662 27.42 22.41 13.77
N LEU A 663 27.92 22.18 14.99
CA LEU A 663 28.61 23.18 15.81
C LEU A 663 29.91 22.61 16.40
N GLN A 664 30.91 23.46 16.57
CA GLN A 664 32.08 23.11 17.40
C GLN A 664 31.81 23.47 18.86
N GLY A 665 32.06 22.54 19.78
CA GLY A 665 31.79 22.73 21.20
C GLY A 665 32.27 21.56 22.08
N ASP A 666 32.31 21.80 23.39
CA ASP A 666 32.69 20.79 24.39
C ASP A 666 31.42 20.08 24.90
N ALA A 667 31.41 18.75 24.89
CA ALA A 667 30.32 17.95 25.44
C ALA A 667 30.14 18.12 26.97
N CYS A 668 31.20 18.54 27.67
CA CYS A 668 31.16 18.89 29.10
C CYS A 668 30.55 20.27 29.37
N ARG A 669 30.29 21.08 28.33
CA ARG A 669 29.67 22.40 28.43
C ARG A 669 29.02 22.81 27.11
N LEU A 670 27.88 22.22 26.82
CA LEU A 670 27.19 22.34 25.54
C LEU A 670 26.72 23.79 25.29
N PRO A 671 26.95 24.34 24.09
CA PRO A 671 26.53 25.69 23.69
C PRO A 671 25.01 25.77 23.38
N LEU A 672 24.19 25.12 24.21
CA LEU A 672 22.75 24.98 24.07
C LEU A 672 22.03 25.49 25.34
N PRO A 673 20.84 26.10 25.22
CA PRO A 673 20.01 26.45 26.37
C PRO A 673 19.55 25.22 27.16
N ASP A 674 19.15 25.45 28.41
CA ASP A 674 18.55 24.41 29.26
C ASP A 674 17.22 23.90 28.66
N ALA A 675 16.93 22.61 28.83
CA ALA A 675 15.72 21.94 28.33
C ALA A 675 15.42 22.19 26.83
N SER A 676 16.45 22.35 26.00
CA SER A 676 16.36 22.73 24.59
C SER A 676 16.23 21.56 23.61
N VAL A 677 16.48 20.32 24.02
CA VAL A 677 16.39 19.12 23.17
C VAL A 677 15.54 18.01 23.79
N GLU A 678 14.88 17.22 22.95
CA GLU A 678 14.07 16.07 23.38
C GLU A 678 14.93 14.80 23.55
N VAL A 679 15.92 14.62 22.67
CA VAL A 679 16.65 13.36 22.54
C VAL A 679 18.16 13.60 22.45
N VAL A 680 18.94 12.83 23.20
CA VAL A 680 20.37 12.62 22.94
C VAL A 680 20.62 11.21 22.39
N ILE A 681 21.46 11.09 21.36
CA ILE A 681 21.93 9.80 20.84
C ILE A 681 23.44 9.91 20.64
N CYS A 682 24.25 9.12 21.35
CA CYS A 682 25.68 9.39 21.43
C CYS A 682 26.56 8.13 21.60
N ASP A 683 27.70 8.12 20.92
CA ASP A 683 28.82 7.19 21.13
C ASP A 683 29.81 7.79 22.13
N ILE A 684 29.71 7.38 23.40
CA ILE A 684 30.52 7.97 24.47
C ILE A 684 31.95 7.39 24.40
N PRO A 685 33.02 8.20 24.35
CA PRO A 685 34.37 7.72 24.11
C PRO A 685 34.90 6.82 25.23
N PHE A 686 35.34 5.61 24.87
CA PHE A 686 35.72 4.55 25.81
C PHE A 686 37.14 4.66 26.42
N GLY A 687 37.81 5.82 26.36
CA GLY A 687 39.18 5.98 26.88
C GLY A 687 40.27 5.14 26.21
N ARG A 688 39.99 4.52 25.04
CA ARG A 688 40.93 3.65 24.28
C ARG A 688 41.51 4.28 23.00
N GLN A 689 40.84 5.29 22.43
CA GLN A 689 41.30 6.05 21.27
C GLN A 689 41.52 7.53 21.60
N TYR A 690 40.72 8.06 22.53
CA TYR A 690 40.78 9.44 23.00
C TYR A 690 40.71 9.43 24.53
N GLY A 691 41.63 10.13 25.20
CA GLY A 691 41.75 10.14 26.67
C GLY A 691 42.33 8.84 27.27
N THR A 692 42.19 8.69 28.59
CA THR A 692 42.46 7.45 29.34
C THR A 692 41.15 6.89 29.91
N ILE A 693 41.11 5.59 30.24
CA ILE A 693 39.92 4.95 30.82
C ILE A 693 39.56 5.62 32.16
N GLU A 694 40.56 5.94 32.97
CA GLU A 694 40.42 6.62 34.26
C GLU A 694 39.88 8.05 34.07
N GLY A 695 40.42 8.81 33.12
CA GLY A 695 39.95 10.17 32.82
C GLY A 695 38.50 10.20 32.33
N CYS A 696 38.14 9.26 31.44
CA CYS A 696 36.77 9.10 30.97
C CYS A 696 35.81 8.77 32.12
N ARG A 697 36.19 7.80 32.96
CA ARG A 697 35.40 7.34 34.11
C ARG A 697 35.23 8.39 35.20
N ASP A 698 36.31 8.99 35.66
CA ASP A 698 36.33 9.76 36.91
C ASP A 698 35.99 11.26 36.71
N THR A 699 35.99 11.76 35.46
CA THR A 699 35.63 13.16 35.16
C THR A 699 34.63 13.31 34.00
N LEU A 700 34.90 12.69 32.83
CA LEU A 700 34.14 12.95 31.61
C LEU A 700 32.68 12.48 31.70
N TYR A 701 32.45 11.23 32.14
CA TYR A 701 31.10 10.65 32.19
C TYR A 701 30.19 11.44 33.14
N LYS A 702 30.72 11.88 34.27
CA LYS A 702 29.99 12.74 35.21
C LYS A 702 29.61 14.07 34.56
N ALA A 703 30.57 14.80 33.98
CA ALA A 703 30.32 16.12 33.40
C ALA A 703 29.32 16.06 32.23
N ILE A 704 29.45 15.06 31.35
CA ILE A 704 28.52 14.86 30.22
C ILE A 704 27.11 14.53 30.70
N LEU A 705 26.97 13.68 31.72
CA LEU A 705 25.65 13.32 32.25
C LEU A 705 25.00 14.49 33.03
N GLU A 706 25.79 15.32 33.72
CA GLU A 706 25.32 16.58 34.32
C GLU A 706 24.85 17.58 33.25
N GLU A 707 25.53 17.66 32.10
CA GLU A 707 25.08 18.45 30.95
C GLU A 707 23.83 17.88 30.27
N PHE A 708 23.69 16.56 30.17
CA PHE A 708 22.46 15.92 29.69
C PHE A 708 21.30 16.19 30.64
N ASP A 709 21.58 16.24 31.95
CA ASP A 709 20.63 16.67 32.97
C ASP A 709 20.20 18.15 32.84
N ARG A 710 20.99 18.98 32.14
CA ARG A 710 20.67 20.38 31.85
C ARG A 710 19.94 20.58 30.51
N VAL A 711 20.46 20.02 29.41
CA VAL A 711 19.97 20.34 28.04
C VAL A 711 18.74 19.53 27.61
N ILE A 712 18.56 18.30 28.12
CA ILE A 712 17.42 17.46 27.72
C ILE A 712 16.17 17.94 28.47
N LYS A 713 15.02 18.06 27.79
CA LYS A 713 13.75 18.39 28.44
C LYS A 713 13.43 17.46 29.63
N PRO A 714 12.92 17.97 30.76
CA PRO A 714 12.39 17.14 31.83
C PRO A 714 11.05 16.49 31.43
N GLY A 715 10.68 15.39 32.09
CA GLY A 715 9.44 14.66 31.82
C GLY A 715 9.55 13.59 30.71
N PRO A 716 8.45 12.89 30.38
CA PRO A 716 8.49 11.60 29.66
C PRO A 716 8.97 11.68 28.20
N GLU A 717 9.02 12.87 27.61
CA GLU A 717 9.60 13.13 26.27
C GLU A 717 11.14 12.99 26.29
N GLY A 718 11.79 13.39 27.39
CA GLY A 718 13.24 13.49 27.51
C GLY A 718 13.93 12.12 27.60
N ARG A 719 14.86 11.84 26.69
CA ARG A 719 15.56 10.55 26.64
C ARG A 719 16.98 10.61 26.06
N ALA A 720 17.82 9.69 26.49
CA ALA A 720 19.18 9.52 26.01
C ALA A 720 19.43 8.07 25.57
N VAL A 721 20.03 7.86 24.39
CA VAL A 721 20.46 6.57 23.89
C VAL A 721 21.97 6.57 23.74
N LEU A 722 22.63 5.85 24.63
CA LEU A 722 24.07 5.85 24.78
C LEU A 722 24.62 4.49 24.38
N ILE A 723 25.80 4.45 23.77
CA ILE A 723 26.57 3.21 23.63
C ILE A 723 27.85 3.29 24.45
N SER A 724 28.17 2.19 25.13
CA SER A 724 29.36 2.02 25.97
C SER A 724 29.96 0.62 25.76
N SER A 725 31.24 0.44 26.06
CA SER A 725 31.78 -0.91 26.26
C SER A 725 31.12 -1.57 27.49
N LEU A 726 30.97 -2.91 27.49
CA LEU A 726 30.41 -3.65 28.65
C LEU A 726 31.26 -3.49 29.91
N GLU A 727 32.57 -3.26 29.74
CA GLU A 727 33.51 -2.98 30.82
C GLU A 727 33.22 -1.65 31.52
N GLN A 728 32.74 -0.64 30.78
CA GLN A 728 32.56 0.73 31.29
C GLN A 728 31.11 1.12 31.57
N GLU A 729 30.15 0.35 31.05
CA GLU A 729 28.72 0.56 31.28
C GLU A 729 28.35 0.71 32.79
N PRO A 730 28.92 -0.06 33.74
CA PRO A 730 28.60 0.12 35.16
C PRO A 730 28.90 1.53 35.69
N TRP A 731 29.92 2.21 35.14
CA TRP A 731 30.23 3.59 35.52
C TRP A 731 29.26 4.58 34.91
N VAL A 732 28.82 4.38 33.66
CA VAL A 732 27.75 5.18 33.05
C VAL A 732 26.44 5.06 33.85
N ILE A 733 26.09 3.84 34.30
CA ILE A 733 24.92 3.57 35.15
C ILE A 733 25.04 4.27 36.51
N LYS A 734 26.22 4.20 37.14
CA LYS A 734 26.52 4.82 38.44
C LYS A 734 26.45 6.35 38.37
N GLU A 735 27.12 6.97 37.41
CA GLU A 735 27.15 8.44 37.30
C GLU A 735 25.82 9.02 36.81
N ALA A 736 25.01 8.25 36.06
CA ALA A 736 23.61 8.57 35.78
C ALA A 736 22.68 8.38 37.00
N LYS A 737 23.24 8.01 38.17
CA LYS A 737 22.60 7.83 39.48
C LYS A 737 21.41 6.85 39.46
N LEU A 738 21.35 5.93 38.50
CA LEU A 738 20.15 5.11 38.21
C LEU A 738 19.68 4.21 39.36
N GLU A 739 20.58 3.93 40.31
CA GLU A 739 20.33 3.13 41.52
C GLU A 739 19.74 3.95 42.67
N THR A 740 19.65 5.28 42.57
CA THR A 740 19.18 6.16 43.65
C THR A 740 17.69 6.48 43.55
N THR A 741 17.10 6.82 44.70
CA THR A 741 15.70 7.21 44.84
C THR A 741 15.37 8.55 44.17
N GLU A 742 16.37 9.44 44.09
CA GLU A 742 16.27 10.81 43.56
C GLU A 742 16.71 10.93 42.10
N ALA A 743 16.99 9.81 41.42
CA ALA A 743 17.52 9.82 40.05
C ALA A 743 16.55 10.49 39.06
N ALA A 744 17.01 11.52 38.35
CA ALA A 744 16.29 12.13 37.25
C ALA A 744 16.01 11.16 36.09
N TRP A 745 16.75 10.05 36.03
CA TRP A 745 16.74 9.05 34.96
C TRP A 745 16.19 7.69 35.42
N ARG A 746 15.73 6.90 34.44
CA ARG A 746 15.50 5.45 34.55
C ARG A 746 16.06 4.73 33.34
N CYS A 747 16.71 3.58 33.54
CA CYS A 747 17.07 2.68 32.45
C CYS A 747 15.81 1.96 31.95
N SER A 748 15.40 2.25 30.72
CA SER A 748 14.25 1.60 30.08
C SER A 748 14.66 0.40 29.23
N ALA A 749 15.88 0.41 28.66
CA ALA A 749 16.41 -0.71 27.87
C ALA A 749 17.94 -0.82 27.99
N ARG A 750 18.44 -2.06 27.94
CA ARG A 750 19.85 -2.41 27.79
C ARG A 750 19.98 -3.46 26.68
N ARG A 751 20.95 -3.30 25.76
CA ARG A 751 21.13 -4.19 24.59
C ARG A 751 22.59 -4.45 24.33
N GLU A 752 23.05 -5.66 24.61
CA GLU A 752 24.41 -6.10 24.30
C GLU A 752 24.57 -6.31 22.79
N LEU A 753 25.71 -5.88 22.27
CA LEU A 753 26.13 -6.05 20.88
C LEU A 753 27.65 -6.23 20.78
N LYS A 754 28.11 -6.72 19.64
CA LYS A 754 29.55 -6.88 19.37
C LYS A 754 30.03 -5.88 18.32
N LEU A 755 30.99 -5.05 18.70
CA LEU A 755 31.68 -4.08 17.83
C LEU A 755 33.08 -4.61 17.50
N GLY A 756 33.15 -5.60 16.61
CA GLY A 756 34.42 -6.22 16.24
C GLY A 756 34.99 -7.08 17.36
N PHE A 757 36.04 -6.59 18.01
CA PHE A 757 36.65 -7.24 19.17
C PHE A 757 36.13 -6.68 20.50
N LEU A 758 35.33 -5.61 20.47
CA LEU A 758 34.74 -4.98 21.65
C LEU A 758 33.33 -5.52 21.88
N ASP A 759 33.05 -6.02 23.07
CA ASP A 759 31.68 -6.26 23.51
C ASP A 759 31.13 -4.97 24.16
N ALA A 760 29.98 -4.52 23.69
CA ALA A 760 29.40 -3.21 23.98
C ALA A 760 27.90 -3.32 24.29
N SER A 761 27.30 -2.23 24.78
CA SER A 761 25.88 -2.15 25.06
C SER A 761 25.28 -0.80 24.67
N ILE A 762 24.08 -0.86 24.06
CA ILE A 762 23.20 0.30 23.95
C ILE A 762 22.36 0.38 25.22
N VAL A 763 22.39 1.53 25.89
CA VAL A 763 21.62 1.85 27.09
C VAL A 763 20.63 2.96 26.74
N VAL A 764 19.35 2.75 27.05
CA VAL A 764 18.27 3.70 26.80
C VAL A 764 17.74 4.27 28.11
N LEU A 765 18.07 5.52 28.37
CA LEU A 765 17.66 6.27 29.55
C LEU A 765 16.45 7.15 29.20
N ARG A 766 15.44 7.20 30.08
CA ARG A 766 14.35 8.18 30.02
C ARG A 766 14.33 9.02 31.28
N ARG A 767 14.00 10.30 31.16
CA ARG A 767 13.71 11.17 32.30
C ARG A 767 12.47 10.63 33.04
N ARG A 768 12.46 10.74 34.37
CA ARG A 768 11.28 10.42 35.19
C ARG A 768 10.28 11.57 35.18
N ALA A 769 9.01 11.27 35.38
CA ALA A 769 8.02 12.30 35.72
C ALA A 769 8.14 12.69 37.20
N PRO A 770 7.82 13.95 37.59
CA PRO A 770 7.78 14.35 38.99
C PRO A 770 6.82 13.46 39.79
N GLY A 771 7.32 12.82 40.85
CA GLY A 771 6.54 11.90 41.69
C GLY A 771 6.40 10.46 41.17
N GLU A 772 7.09 10.08 40.09
CA GLU A 772 7.08 8.70 39.59
C GLU A 772 7.81 7.74 40.55
N ALA A 773 7.10 6.70 41.02
CA ALA A 773 7.63 5.75 41.99
C ALA A 773 8.82 4.94 41.43
N ILE A 774 9.77 4.59 42.30
CA ILE A 774 10.93 3.77 41.95
C ILE A 774 10.48 2.33 41.72
N ALA A 775 10.19 1.98 40.47
CA ALA A 775 10.24 0.58 40.06
C ALA A 775 11.69 0.10 40.21
N ALA A 776 11.89 -1.08 40.80
CA ALA A 776 13.13 -1.82 40.60
C ALA A 776 13.39 -1.93 39.09
N VAL A 777 14.66 -1.90 38.65
CA VAL A 777 15.01 -2.14 37.25
C VAL A 777 14.32 -3.45 36.84
N PRO A 778 13.26 -3.40 36.00
CA PRO A 778 12.44 -4.57 35.76
C PRO A 778 13.32 -5.61 35.10
N GLU A 779 13.09 -6.92 35.35
CA GLU A 779 13.80 -8.01 34.68
C GLU A 779 13.94 -7.68 33.19
N LEU A 780 15.16 -7.30 32.77
CA LEU A 780 15.36 -6.34 31.68
C LEU A 780 14.59 -6.74 30.43
N SER A 781 13.52 -6.00 30.15
CA SER A 781 12.41 -6.63 29.44
C SER A 781 12.85 -7.19 28.08
N LYS A 782 12.63 -8.51 27.93
CA LYS A 782 12.79 -9.23 26.66
C LYS A 782 11.87 -8.66 25.56
N ARG A 783 10.94 -7.77 25.94
CA ARG A 783 9.87 -7.11 25.18
C ARG A 783 10.26 -5.84 24.42
N LEU A 784 11.37 -5.16 24.70
CA LEU A 784 11.83 -4.00 23.88
C LEU A 784 12.48 -4.45 22.54
N TRP A 785 11.76 -5.35 21.87
CA TRP A 785 12.04 -6.07 20.63
C TRP A 785 10.73 -6.65 20.07
N SER A 786 9.72 -6.90 20.91
CA SER A 786 8.35 -7.13 20.47
C SER A 786 7.71 -5.78 20.20
N LEU A 787 7.42 -5.51 18.92
CA LEU A 787 6.56 -4.39 18.55
C LEU A 787 5.10 -4.79 18.78
N ASP A 788 4.72 -4.93 20.05
CA ASP A 788 3.36 -4.61 20.46
C ASP A 788 3.26 -3.08 20.44
N LEU A 789 3.26 -2.53 19.22
CA LEU A 789 2.84 -1.17 18.97
C LEU A 789 1.38 -1.08 19.39
N HIS A 790 1.16 -0.69 20.64
CA HIS A 790 -0.07 -0.06 21.05
C HIS A 790 -0.20 1.23 20.23
N PHE A 791 -0.75 1.10 19.02
CA PHE A 791 -1.72 2.10 18.60
C PHE A 791 -2.75 2.20 19.71
N CYS A 792 -2.98 3.40 20.21
CA CYS A 792 -3.87 3.65 21.33
C CYS A 792 -5.33 3.54 20.89
N THR A 793 -5.77 2.33 20.56
CA THR A 793 -7.18 1.96 20.64
C THR A 793 -7.47 1.66 22.11
N LYS A 794 -7.90 2.68 22.86
CA LYS A 794 -8.54 2.48 24.16
C LYS A 794 -9.85 1.72 23.93
N GLU A 795 -9.83 0.40 24.07
CA GLU A 795 -11.03 -0.40 24.31
C GLU A 795 -10.60 -1.73 24.97
N GLY A 796 -11.19 -2.06 26.13
CA GLY A 796 -10.88 -3.31 26.83
C GLY A 796 -10.52 -3.24 28.33
N ALA A 797 -10.92 -2.20 29.08
CA ALA A 797 -10.90 -2.24 30.56
C ALA A 797 -12.00 -1.37 31.19
N ASN A 798 -13.12 -2.00 31.56
CA ASN A 798 -14.23 -1.52 32.41
C ASN A 798 -14.39 -0.01 32.61
N MET A 799 -15.28 0.61 31.85
CA MET A 799 -15.93 1.86 32.29
C MET A 799 -17.04 1.56 33.29
N SER A 800 -16.79 1.87 34.57
CA SER A 800 -17.83 2.15 35.55
C SER A 800 -17.55 3.46 36.27
N GLN A 801 -17.38 4.55 35.50
CA GLN A 801 -17.68 5.96 35.83
C GLN A 801 -17.21 6.89 34.68
N PRO A 802 -17.91 8.01 34.40
CA PRO A 802 -17.51 8.96 33.36
C PRO A 802 -16.60 10.06 33.93
N CYS A 803 -15.46 10.33 33.28
CA CYS A 803 -14.73 11.58 33.46
C CYS A 803 -14.96 12.50 32.26
N GLN A 804 -15.52 13.68 32.53
CA GLN A 804 -15.61 14.80 31.60
C GLN A 804 -14.24 15.46 31.40
N LEU A 805 -14.20 16.46 30.50
CA LEU A 805 -13.09 17.33 30.04
C LEU A 805 -12.56 16.90 28.65
N GLY A 806 -12.57 17.73 27.60
CA GLY A 806 -13.05 19.12 27.47
C GLY A 806 -11.95 20.03 26.91
N CYS A 807 -12.20 20.58 25.72
CA CYS A 807 -11.28 21.33 24.83
C CYS A 807 -10.26 20.46 24.07
#